data_AF-A0A9E6K2Y6-F1
#
_entry.id   AF-A0A9E6K2Y6-F1
#
_cell.length_a   1.000
_cell.length_b   1.000
_cell.length_c   1.000
_cell.angle_alpha   90.00
_cell.angle_beta   90.00
_cell.angle_gamma   90.00
#
_symmetry.space_group_name_H-M   'P 1'
#
loop_
_entity.id
_entity.type
_entity.pdbx_description
1 polymer ?
#
loop_
_entity_poly.entity_id
_entity_poly.type
_entity_poly.pdbx_seq_one_letter_code
_entity_poly.pdbx_strand_id
1 'polypeptide(L)'
;MKTKTRKFIASLLLFFSFGDISHVIALDYVIDFSVPTDYTSSSSTQAYVNNSLAQLSEQLNHKGKINSTTTYSGAYDVVVDGNYAYMTNYLRDSVSILNISNPANPTFVSEIVNNAGTIRLDGASGIVKDGNYLYVASNVSDAIQIIDVTNPATPTPTGQLINSTTLNGARGIAKSGNYIYLTCDTYDALQVINVSNPASPTIAGTVRNTTTLNGARDIKIVGTYAYITAYDGDYFTVINISNPLAPTVSGSVTDATNLNGAHHVEVSGNYAYVSAYLNASVRVIDISTPTAPVGVINISGGSYSLTNPRDLLIDGDKLFISSYGNDAINIADISVPTTPVFVNKIIHNAANPLLDGVDGLFKVGNFIYVASYLSSALEILEVSYPKTIQFQQLNHKGKINSTTTYSGAYDVIVDGNYAYMTNYLRDSVSILNISNPANPTFVSEIVNNAGTIRLDGASGIVKDGNYLYVASNVSDAIQIIDVTNPATPTPTGQLINSTTLNGARGIAKSGNYIYLTCDTYDALQVINVSNPASPTIAGTVRNTTTLNGARDIKIVGTYAYITAYDGDYFTVINISNPLAPTVSGSVTDATNLNGAHHVEVSGNYAYVSAYLNASVRVIDISTPTAPVGVINISGGSYSLTNPRDLLIDGDKLFISSYGNDAINIADISVPTTPVFVNKIIHNAANPLLDGVDGLFKVGNFIYVASYLSSALEILEASSLYPTVPYITTNTNTTYLGALYNMIEKVGVNNAGNMKYQISKNGGVNYYYWNGNAWIIGNAGDYSQTNDIATIQANILSFNNVISGNSFRLRAYLESDGTEKSELDDVTISSDNTAPIISSSSPSSDGILPKGDFTLSFNYSDNESGVDTNSSTISLQKWNGVGAWGGDIAPSYIDQLGISITSSQANYPMHTLGYGKYRANFSIKDIVGNTRNREIIFYVDEITWNISRPDIAINEAKAFTHSFSDDEITLTIQTVGAGFSLYLKNNTPPTNGTGNMIEDWDGTKGFGYDFAPYTGSVQKINNSNIVLVSQNKNLNTNGEKNTYTYKIKLGAYTNYSHSSGNYNGELGFIFSSEYQ
;
A
#
# COMPACT_ATOMS: atom_id res chain seq x y z
N MET A 1 20.35 70.62 4.68
CA MET A 1 20.39 71.75 5.64
C MET A 1 20.85 71.25 7.01
N LYS A 2 21.72 72.01 7.70
CA LYS A 2 22.16 71.82 9.10
C LYS A 2 20.92 71.83 10.03
N THR A 3 20.84 71.18 11.20
CA THR A 3 21.66 71.38 12.41
C THR A 3 21.38 70.31 13.50
N LYS A 4 22.44 70.03 14.26
CA LYS A 4 22.63 69.32 15.54
C LYS A 4 21.51 69.46 16.60
N THR A 5 21.44 68.50 17.54
CA THR A 5 21.80 68.70 18.97
C THR A 5 22.12 67.36 19.66
N ARG A 6 23.23 67.30 20.41
CA ARG A 6 23.67 66.21 21.31
C ARG A 6 23.11 66.43 22.72
N LYS A 7 22.92 65.37 23.52
CA LYS A 7 23.47 65.28 24.90
C LYS A 7 23.42 63.85 25.48
N PHE A 8 24.55 63.47 26.05
CA PHE A 8 24.87 62.30 26.87
C PHE A 8 24.37 62.48 28.32
N ILE A 9 24.24 61.38 29.11
CA ILE A 9 25.02 61.10 30.36
C ILE A 9 24.45 59.87 31.14
N ALA A 10 25.36 58.91 31.35
CA ALA A 10 25.72 58.07 32.51
C ALA A 10 24.71 57.38 33.48
N SER A 11 24.85 56.04 33.53
CA SER A 11 25.26 55.14 34.64
C SER A 11 24.92 55.44 36.12
N LEU A 12 24.32 54.46 36.83
CA LEU A 12 24.90 53.80 38.04
C LEU A 12 24.07 52.58 38.52
N LEU A 13 24.78 51.53 38.97
CA LEU A 13 24.36 50.26 39.61
C LEU A 13 23.76 50.43 41.02
N LEU A 14 22.84 49.53 41.45
CA LEU A 14 22.94 48.74 42.70
C LEU A 14 21.85 47.62 42.83
N PHE A 15 22.26 46.53 43.50
CA PHE A 15 21.67 45.19 43.78
C PHE A 15 20.27 45.17 44.47
N PHE A 16 19.41 44.13 44.50
CA PHE A 16 19.56 42.65 44.70
C PHE A 16 18.29 41.86 44.26
N SER A 17 18.49 40.56 43.99
CA SER A 17 17.62 39.38 44.27
C SER A 17 16.43 38.96 43.37
N PHE A 18 16.65 37.80 42.71
CA PHE A 18 15.78 36.68 42.27
C PHE A 18 14.27 36.86 42.03
N GLY A 19 13.83 36.31 40.88
CA GLY A 19 12.50 35.75 40.67
C GLY A 19 11.93 36.04 39.29
N ASP A 20 11.74 34.99 38.48
CA ASP A 20 11.16 35.00 37.13
C ASP A 20 9.89 35.84 36.97
N ILE A 21 9.71 36.41 35.76
CA ILE A 21 8.51 36.42 34.89
C ILE A 21 8.51 37.68 33.97
N SER A 22 8.63 37.41 32.67
CA SER A 22 7.98 38.08 31.51
C SER A 22 8.39 39.47 30.99
N HIS A 23 8.31 39.55 29.65
CA HIS A 23 7.67 40.58 28.81
C HIS A 23 8.49 41.67 28.04
N VAL A 24 8.29 41.66 26.71
CA VAL A 24 7.96 42.80 25.80
C VAL A 24 9.15 43.74 25.47
N ILE A 25 9.39 44.20 24.23
CA ILE A 25 8.73 45.34 23.55
C ILE A 25 9.16 45.39 22.05
N ALA A 26 8.22 45.91 21.24
CA ALA A 26 8.18 46.24 19.82
C ALA A 26 9.28 47.17 19.24
N LEU A 27 9.26 47.37 17.91
CA LEU A 27 9.49 48.68 17.28
C LEU A 27 9.00 48.76 15.81
N ASP A 28 8.38 49.90 15.49
CA ASP A 28 7.81 50.38 14.22
C ASP A 28 8.83 50.68 13.09
N TYR A 29 8.40 50.74 11.81
CA TYR A 29 8.32 51.99 11.00
C TYR A 29 7.92 51.80 9.51
N VAL A 30 6.84 52.52 9.12
CA VAL A 30 6.53 53.39 7.96
C VAL A 30 6.96 53.04 6.51
N ILE A 31 5.95 53.05 5.62
CA ILE A 31 5.96 52.99 4.15
C ILE A 31 6.05 54.41 3.55
N ASP A 32 6.72 54.57 2.39
CA ASP A 32 6.34 55.60 1.41
C ASP A 32 6.63 55.16 -0.04
N PHE A 33 5.71 55.49 -0.96
CA PHE A 33 5.67 55.08 -2.37
C PHE A 33 5.98 56.26 -3.30
N SER A 34 6.80 56.06 -4.34
CA SER A 34 6.65 56.79 -5.61
C SER A 34 7.40 56.12 -6.78
N VAL A 35 6.60 55.69 -7.77
CA VAL A 35 6.90 55.35 -9.20
C VAL A 35 7.44 56.62 -9.93
N PRO A 36 8.05 56.65 -11.16
CA PRO A 36 7.93 55.69 -12.28
C PRO A 36 9.11 55.54 -13.32
N THR A 37 8.87 54.60 -14.26
CA THR A 37 9.22 54.57 -15.71
C THR A 37 10.64 54.28 -16.26
N ASP A 38 10.63 53.29 -17.18
CA ASP A 38 11.41 53.11 -18.42
C ASP A 38 12.64 52.16 -18.50
N TYR A 39 12.46 51.13 -19.35
CA TYR A 39 13.43 50.30 -20.10
C TYR A 39 14.58 51.16 -20.69
N THR A 40 15.86 50.77 -20.86
CA THR A 40 16.49 49.57 -21.48
C THR A 40 18.01 49.52 -21.16
N SER A 41 18.56 48.29 -21.20
CA SER A 41 19.93 47.88 -21.63
C SER A 41 21.15 47.93 -20.67
N SER A 42 21.68 46.71 -20.48
CA SER A 42 23.08 46.25 -20.39
C SER A 42 24.00 46.57 -19.20
N SER A 43 24.59 45.47 -18.71
CA SER A 43 25.84 45.25 -17.96
C SER A 43 25.92 45.63 -16.48
N SER A 44 25.89 44.57 -15.66
CA SER A 44 26.70 44.30 -14.45
C SER A 44 26.98 45.45 -13.49
N THR A 45 26.31 45.45 -12.33
CA THR A 45 26.94 45.13 -11.03
C THR A 45 25.87 44.68 -10.03
N GLN A 46 26.14 43.55 -9.41
CA GLN A 46 25.36 42.86 -8.39
C GLN A 46 25.69 43.45 -7.00
N ALA A 47 24.67 43.77 -6.20
CA ALA A 47 24.69 43.69 -4.73
C ALA A 47 23.25 43.85 -4.21
N TYR A 48 22.57 42.74 -3.89
CA TYR A 48 22.37 42.24 -2.52
C TYR A 48 21.53 43.19 -1.65
N VAL A 49 20.26 42.83 -1.40
CA VAL A 49 19.62 42.74 -0.06
C VAL A 49 18.31 41.92 -0.17
N ASN A 50 18.33 40.75 0.49
CA ASN A 50 17.24 40.01 1.15
C ASN A 50 15.85 39.87 0.50
N ASN A 51 15.61 38.72 -0.13
CA ASN A 51 14.31 38.04 -0.12
C ASN A 51 14.46 36.69 0.60
N SER A 52 14.31 36.68 1.91
CA SER A 52 13.89 35.48 2.64
C SER A 52 12.38 35.35 2.46
N LEU A 53 11.91 34.19 2.00
CA LEU A 53 10.54 33.83 1.60
C LEU A 53 10.22 34.13 0.12
N ALA A 54 10.84 33.38 -0.79
CA ALA A 54 10.35 33.24 -2.16
C ALA A 54 10.26 31.76 -2.55
N GLN A 55 9.01 31.30 -2.65
CA GLN A 55 8.47 30.31 -3.58
C GLN A 55 9.15 28.93 -3.64
N LEU A 56 8.69 28.03 -2.78
CA LEU A 56 8.51 26.63 -3.14
C LEU A 56 7.23 26.55 -4.00
N SER A 57 7.33 26.70 -5.33
CA SER A 57 6.16 26.54 -6.18
C SER A 57 5.74 25.08 -6.18
N GLU A 58 4.58 24.76 -5.59
CA GLU A 58 3.92 23.49 -5.84
C GLU A 58 3.73 23.32 -7.35
N GLN A 59 4.15 22.19 -7.91
CA GLN A 59 3.91 21.91 -9.31
C GLN A 59 2.58 21.21 -9.45
N LEU A 60 1.50 21.99 -9.59
CA LEU A 60 0.29 21.46 -10.19
C LEU A 60 0.43 21.48 -11.70
N ASN A 61 0.66 20.30 -12.25
CA ASN A 61 0.83 20.13 -13.68
C ASN A 61 -0.51 19.72 -14.30
N HIS A 62 -0.87 20.39 -15.39
CA HIS A 62 -1.96 19.96 -16.25
C HIS A 62 -1.75 18.50 -16.64
N LYS A 63 -2.73 17.63 -16.33
CA LYS A 63 -2.66 16.22 -16.69
C LYS A 63 -3.52 15.92 -17.91
N GLY A 64 -4.77 16.34 -17.89
CA GLY A 64 -5.73 16.06 -18.95
C GLY A 64 -6.94 16.98 -18.89
N LYS A 65 -7.75 16.92 -19.95
CA LYS A 65 -8.93 17.79 -20.11
C LYS A 65 -9.97 17.21 -21.06
N ILE A 66 -11.21 17.63 -20.88
CA ILE A 66 -12.30 17.43 -21.84
C ILE A 66 -13.29 18.59 -21.76
N ASN A 67 -13.75 19.11 -22.90
CA ASN A 67 -14.71 20.22 -22.95
C ASN A 67 -15.74 20.07 -24.07
N SER A 68 -16.92 20.67 -23.85
CA SER A 68 -18.01 20.71 -24.82
C SER A 68 -19.00 21.81 -24.41
N THR A 69 -19.11 22.85 -25.23
CA THR A 69 -20.04 23.97 -24.99
C THR A 69 -21.51 23.58 -25.09
N THR A 70 -21.81 22.39 -25.64
CA THR A 70 -23.15 21.81 -25.67
C THR A 70 -23.36 20.81 -24.54
N THR A 71 -22.50 19.79 -24.42
CA THR A 71 -22.74 18.65 -23.51
C THR A 71 -22.42 18.99 -22.06
N TYR A 72 -21.41 19.81 -21.83
CA TYR A 72 -20.93 20.17 -20.49
C TYR A 72 -21.22 21.64 -20.16
N SER A 73 -22.25 22.20 -20.80
CA SER A 73 -22.54 23.64 -20.71
C SER A 73 -22.79 24.04 -19.25
N GLY A 74 -21.96 24.95 -18.73
CA GLY A 74 -22.02 25.37 -17.33
C GLY A 74 -21.64 24.25 -16.35
N ALA A 75 -20.55 23.52 -16.60
CA ALA A 75 -19.99 22.55 -15.65
C ALA A 75 -19.83 23.20 -14.26
N TYR A 76 -20.55 22.68 -13.27
CA TYR A 76 -20.78 23.36 -11.99
C TYR A 76 -20.07 22.65 -10.83
N ASP A 77 -20.37 21.36 -10.65
CA ASP A 77 -19.82 20.53 -9.58
C ASP A 77 -19.40 19.16 -10.14
N VAL A 78 -18.47 18.50 -9.46
CA VAL A 78 -17.91 17.22 -9.88
C VAL A 78 -17.66 16.30 -8.68
N VAL A 79 -18.03 15.03 -8.84
CA VAL A 79 -17.67 13.95 -7.91
C VAL A 79 -16.98 12.84 -8.68
N VAL A 80 -15.95 12.24 -8.09
CA VAL A 80 -15.21 11.14 -8.71
C VAL A 80 -15.33 9.88 -7.85
N ASP A 81 -15.58 8.76 -8.51
CA ASP A 81 -15.54 7.43 -7.89
C ASP A 81 -14.99 6.39 -8.86
N GLY A 82 -13.92 5.71 -8.43
CA GLY A 82 -13.14 4.79 -9.24
C GLY A 82 -12.65 5.44 -10.53
N ASN A 83 -13.06 4.86 -11.66
CA ASN A 83 -12.64 5.30 -13.01
C ASN A 83 -13.59 6.34 -13.63
N TYR A 84 -14.55 6.88 -12.88
CA TYR A 84 -15.56 7.79 -13.42
C TYR A 84 -15.64 9.12 -12.69
N ALA A 85 -15.75 10.20 -13.45
CA ALA A 85 -16.15 11.52 -12.97
C ALA A 85 -17.61 11.78 -13.36
N TYR A 86 -18.40 12.26 -12.41
CA TYR A 86 -19.80 12.63 -12.59
C TYR A 86 -19.92 14.13 -12.35
N MET A 87 -20.38 14.85 -13.36
CA MET A 87 -20.32 16.31 -13.40
C MET A 87 -21.69 16.90 -13.70
N THR A 88 -22.15 17.84 -12.87
CA THR A 88 -23.38 18.60 -13.13
C THR A 88 -23.12 19.73 -14.10
N ASN A 89 -24.07 19.97 -15.00
CA ASN A 89 -23.97 20.97 -16.06
C ASN A 89 -25.17 21.90 -15.94
N TYR A 90 -24.97 23.03 -15.26
CA TYR A 90 -26.04 23.94 -14.82
C TYR A 90 -26.81 24.57 -15.98
N LEU A 91 -26.13 24.94 -17.07
CA LEU A 91 -26.76 25.57 -18.24
C LEU A 91 -27.35 24.55 -19.22
N ARG A 92 -26.87 23.30 -19.15
CA ARG A 92 -27.31 22.19 -19.99
C ARG A 92 -28.46 21.40 -19.36
N ASP A 93 -28.73 21.64 -18.08
CA ASP A 93 -29.69 20.93 -17.25
C ASP A 93 -29.42 19.42 -17.24
N SER A 94 -28.17 19.02 -16.98
CA SER A 94 -27.74 17.63 -17.13
C SER A 94 -26.69 17.17 -16.12
N VAL A 95 -26.52 15.85 -16.05
CA VAL A 95 -25.35 15.19 -15.44
C VAL A 95 -24.59 14.45 -16.52
N SER A 96 -23.30 14.74 -16.65
CA SER A 96 -22.38 14.07 -17.56
C SER A 96 -21.52 13.06 -16.82
N ILE A 97 -21.29 11.91 -17.45
CA ILE A 97 -20.47 10.83 -16.94
C ILE A 97 -19.25 10.67 -17.84
N LEU A 98 -18.07 10.73 -17.26
CA LEU A 98 -16.79 10.74 -17.94
C LEU A 98 -15.92 9.59 -17.43
N ASN A 99 -15.24 8.89 -18.32
CA ASN A 99 -14.23 7.88 -17.97
C ASN A 99 -12.86 8.57 -17.82
N ILE A 100 -12.28 8.41 -16.65
CA ILE A 100 -11.02 9.01 -16.21
C ILE A 100 -9.96 7.94 -15.85
N SER A 101 -10.16 6.68 -16.24
CA SER A 101 -9.18 5.60 -16.04
C SER A 101 -7.78 5.95 -16.57
N ASN A 102 -7.71 6.83 -17.58
CA ASN A 102 -6.51 7.57 -17.94
C ASN A 102 -6.74 9.07 -17.66
N PRO A 103 -6.24 9.61 -16.54
CA PRO A 103 -6.39 11.03 -16.20
C PRO A 103 -5.78 11.99 -17.23
N ALA A 104 -4.85 11.53 -18.06
CA ALA A 104 -4.27 12.35 -19.13
C ALA A 104 -5.15 12.45 -20.37
N ASN A 105 -6.13 11.55 -20.53
CA ASN A 105 -7.04 11.52 -21.66
C ASN A 105 -8.45 11.10 -21.22
N PRO A 106 -9.19 11.95 -20.49
CA PRO A 106 -10.55 11.67 -20.09
C PRO A 106 -11.48 11.57 -21.31
N THR A 107 -12.46 10.68 -21.25
CA THR A 107 -13.39 10.42 -22.38
C THR A 107 -14.86 10.50 -21.94
N PHE A 108 -15.73 10.93 -22.85
CA PHE A 108 -17.17 10.96 -22.62
C PHE A 108 -17.76 9.55 -22.58
N VAL A 109 -18.67 9.30 -21.64
CA VAL A 109 -19.38 8.01 -21.51
C VAL A 109 -20.87 8.18 -21.80
N SER A 110 -21.56 9.02 -21.03
CA SER A 110 -22.99 9.25 -21.17
C SER A 110 -23.42 10.57 -20.55
N GLU A 111 -24.65 11.00 -20.84
CA GLU A 111 -25.28 12.21 -20.28
C GLU A 111 -26.73 11.88 -19.92
N ILE A 112 -27.22 12.42 -18.80
CA ILE A 112 -28.65 12.45 -18.45
C ILE A 112 -29.12 13.90 -18.44
N VAL A 113 -30.11 14.18 -19.26
CA VAL A 113 -30.64 15.53 -19.47
C VAL A 113 -32.01 15.66 -18.83
N ASN A 114 -32.30 16.85 -18.33
CA ASN A 114 -33.61 17.25 -17.85
C ASN A 114 -34.72 16.91 -18.86
N ASN A 115 -35.83 16.41 -18.33
CA ASN A 115 -37.04 16.16 -19.07
C ASN A 115 -38.21 16.44 -18.15
N ALA A 116 -38.84 17.61 -18.32
CA ALA A 116 -39.92 18.12 -17.47
C ALA A 116 -41.10 17.15 -17.23
N GLY A 117 -41.19 16.01 -17.93
CA GLY A 117 -42.11 14.91 -17.62
C GLY A 117 -41.59 13.87 -16.62
N THR A 118 -40.29 13.54 -16.61
CA THR A 118 -39.75 12.32 -15.95
C THR A 118 -38.42 12.50 -15.21
N ILE A 119 -37.64 13.53 -15.53
CA ILE A 119 -36.31 13.80 -14.95
C ILE A 119 -36.27 15.28 -14.56
N ARG A 120 -35.77 15.61 -13.38
CA ARG A 120 -35.70 17.00 -12.88
C ARG A 120 -34.25 17.39 -12.67
N LEU A 121 -33.67 18.03 -13.68
CA LEU A 121 -32.27 18.47 -13.65
C LEU A 121 -32.11 19.94 -14.09
N ASP A 122 -33.21 20.70 -14.15
CA ASP A 122 -33.15 22.14 -14.45
C ASP A 122 -32.33 22.87 -13.38
N GLY A 123 -31.24 23.51 -13.79
CA GLY A 123 -30.25 24.09 -12.89
C GLY A 123 -29.55 23.06 -12.00
N ALA A 124 -29.15 21.92 -12.56
CA ALA A 124 -28.34 20.91 -11.86
C ALA A 124 -27.09 21.56 -11.25
N SER A 125 -26.96 21.47 -9.93
CA SER A 125 -25.95 22.18 -9.13
C SER A 125 -25.12 21.21 -8.30
N GLY A 126 -25.40 21.06 -7.00
CA GLY A 126 -24.66 20.14 -6.14
C GLY A 126 -24.89 18.66 -6.49
N ILE A 127 -23.85 17.84 -6.36
CA ILE A 127 -23.91 16.40 -6.59
C ILE A 127 -23.21 15.61 -5.48
N VAL A 128 -23.82 14.51 -5.06
CA VAL A 128 -23.16 13.53 -4.19
C VAL A 128 -23.39 12.12 -4.70
N LYS A 129 -22.34 11.30 -4.64
CA LYS A 129 -22.41 9.87 -4.96
C LYS A 129 -22.35 9.03 -3.69
N ASP A 130 -23.22 8.03 -3.59
CA ASP A 130 -23.14 7.01 -2.55
C ASP A 130 -23.60 5.66 -3.08
N GLY A 131 -22.73 4.66 -2.97
CA GLY A 131 -22.91 3.35 -3.62
C GLY A 131 -23.19 3.53 -5.11
N ASN A 132 -24.27 2.94 -5.60
CA ASN A 132 -24.65 2.99 -7.00
C ASN A 132 -25.46 4.25 -7.39
N TYR A 133 -25.73 5.15 -6.45
CA TYR A 133 -26.64 6.27 -6.70
C TYR A 133 -25.92 7.62 -6.71
N LEU A 134 -26.31 8.46 -7.66
CA LEU A 134 -26.08 9.90 -7.61
C LEU A 134 -27.33 10.59 -7.08
N TYR A 135 -27.11 11.58 -6.23
CA TYR A 135 -28.13 12.48 -5.72
C TYR A 135 -27.77 13.89 -6.19
N VAL A 136 -28.68 14.53 -6.90
CA VAL A 136 -28.41 15.78 -7.61
C VAL A 136 -29.41 16.82 -7.16
N ALA A 137 -28.92 17.94 -6.65
CA ALA A 137 -29.71 19.12 -6.35
C ALA A 137 -29.98 19.91 -7.64
N SER A 138 -31.24 20.24 -7.89
CA SER A 138 -31.67 20.97 -9.08
C SER A 138 -32.32 22.28 -8.67
N ASN A 139 -31.57 23.37 -8.85
CA ASN A 139 -31.90 24.68 -8.28
C ASN A 139 -33.17 25.27 -8.87
N VAL A 140 -33.38 25.12 -10.19
CA VAL A 140 -34.55 25.68 -10.88
C VAL A 140 -35.74 24.70 -10.83
N SER A 141 -35.48 23.40 -10.77
CA SER A 141 -36.54 22.39 -10.61
C SER A 141 -37.13 22.31 -9.20
N ASP A 142 -36.53 22.99 -8.21
CA ASP A 142 -36.87 22.85 -6.79
C ASP A 142 -36.93 21.39 -6.34
N ALA A 143 -35.88 20.63 -6.71
CA ALA A 143 -35.91 19.18 -6.64
C ALA A 143 -34.57 18.55 -6.27
N ILE A 144 -34.67 17.31 -5.77
CA ILE A 144 -33.57 16.34 -5.77
C ILE A 144 -33.90 15.24 -6.78
N GLN A 145 -32.94 14.93 -7.65
CA GLN A 145 -33.00 13.83 -8.60
C GLN A 145 -32.04 12.73 -8.17
N ILE A 146 -32.54 11.49 -8.13
CA ILE A 146 -31.76 10.30 -7.78
C ILE A 146 -31.58 9.46 -9.03
N ILE A 147 -30.34 9.11 -9.34
CA ILE A 147 -29.93 8.42 -10.55
C ILE A 147 -29.13 7.18 -10.16
N ASP A 148 -29.51 6.01 -10.68
CA ASP A 148 -28.72 4.79 -10.58
C ASP A 148 -27.65 4.79 -11.68
N VAL A 149 -26.40 4.71 -11.25
CA VAL A 149 -25.19 4.66 -12.08
C VAL A 149 -24.44 3.33 -11.96
N THR A 150 -25.14 2.25 -11.58
CA THR A 150 -24.60 0.88 -11.61
C THR A 150 -23.97 0.56 -12.96
N ASN A 151 -24.60 1.03 -14.05
CA ASN A 151 -23.98 1.07 -15.37
C ASN A 151 -23.77 2.52 -15.82
N PRO A 152 -22.54 3.06 -15.73
CA PRO A 152 -22.20 4.42 -16.15
C PRO A 152 -22.49 4.72 -17.63
N ALA A 153 -22.56 3.70 -18.49
CA ALA A 153 -22.91 3.88 -19.91
C ALA A 153 -24.41 4.05 -20.15
N THR A 154 -25.25 3.56 -19.23
CA THR A 154 -26.71 3.63 -19.32
C THR A 154 -27.31 3.98 -17.95
N PRO A 155 -27.03 5.18 -17.43
CA PRO A 155 -27.52 5.59 -16.11
C PRO A 155 -29.05 5.78 -16.15
N THR A 156 -29.75 5.48 -15.06
CA THR A 156 -31.22 5.47 -15.03
C THR A 156 -31.81 6.33 -13.91
N PRO A 157 -32.81 7.18 -14.18
CA PRO A 157 -33.50 7.94 -13.13
C PRO A 157 -34.31 6.99 -12.25
N THR A 158 -33.97 6.91 -10.96
CA THR A 158 -34.57 5.96 -10.01
C THR A 158 -35.64 6.59 -9.14
N GLY A 159 -35.45 7.83 -8.70
CA GLY A 159 -36.38 8.53 -7.83
C GLY A 159 -36.17 10.03 -7.90
N GLN A 160 -37.16 10.79 -7.44
CA GLN A 160 -37.10 12.24 -7.38
C GLN A 160 -38.00 12.75 -6.26
N LEU A 161 -37.68 13.91 -5.71
CA LEU A 161 -38.57 14.65 -4.80
C LEU A 161 -38.57 16.10 -5.25
N ILE A 162 -39.77 16.62 -5.52
CA ILE A 162 -40.00 17.97 -6.01
C ILE A 162 -40.94 18.65 -5.02
N ASN A 163 -40.57 19.85 -4.56
CA ASN A 163 -41.48 20.69 -3.80
C ASN A 163 -41.09 22.16 -3.99
N SER A 164 -41.80 22.87 -4.86
CA SER A 164 -41.53 24.27 -5.20
C SER A 164 -41.73 25.26 -4.06
N THR A 165 -42.19 24.80 -2.89
CA THR A 165 -42.24 25.61 -1.68
C THR A 165 -41.04 25.31 -0.79
N THR A 166 -40.87 24.07 -0.33
CA THR A 166 -39.88 23.73 0.71
C THR A 166 -38.51 23.38 0.17
N LEU A 167 -38.41 22.98 -1.10
CA LEU A 167 -37.14 22.70 -1.79
C LEU A 167 -36.74 23.86 -2.73
N ASN A 168 -37.37 25.04 -2.57
CA ASN A 168 -37.16 26.16 -3.48
C ASN A 168 -35.69 26.60 -3.48
N GLY A 169 -35.06 26.54 -4.65
CA GLY A 169 -33.64 26.86 -4.77
C GLY A 169 -32.69 25.81 -4.19
N ALA A 170 -33.03 24.52 -4.33
CA ALA A 170 -32.18 23.40 -3.95
C ALA A 170 -30.76 23.52 -4.53
N ARG A 171 -29.71 23.57 -3.69
CA ARG A 171 -28.34 23.86 -4.16
C ARG A 171 -27.27 22.96 -3.56
N GLY A 172 -26.81 23.27 -2.34
CA GLY A 172 -25.79 22.48 -1.64
C GLY A 172 -26.36 21.18 -1.11
N ILE A 173 -25.63 20.08 -1.27
CA ILE A 173 -26.11 18.73 -0.94
C ILE A 173 -25.02 17.95 -0.22
N ALA A 174 -25.37 17.32 0.90
CA ALA A 174 -24.50 16.40 1.61
C ALA A 174 -25.27 15.17 2.08
N LYS A 175 -24.61 14.02 2.17
CA LYS A 175 -25.22 12.78 2.64
C LYS A 175 -24.61 12.33 3.97
N SER A 176 -25.45 11.86 4.89
CA SER A 176 -25.00 11.16 6.10
C SER A 176 -26.00 10.08 6.48
N GLY A 177 -25.53 8.83 6.54
CA GLY A 177 -26.38 7.65 6.73
C GLY A 177 -27.47 7.57 5.67
N ASN A 178 -28.72 7.35 6.08
CA ASN A 178 -29.89 7.26 5.19
C ASN A 178 -30.51 8.61 4.81
N TYR A 179 -29.82 9.73 5.10
CA TYR A 179 -30.37 11.07 4.92
C TYR A 179 -29.52 11.91 4.00
N ILE A 180 -30.19 12.64 3.12
CA ILE A 180 -29.63 13.77 2.39
C ILE A 180 -29.98 15.06 3.14
N TYR A 181 -29.01 15.93 3.25
CA TYR A 181 -29.10 17.25 3.83
C TYR A 181 -28.92 18.25 2.68
N LEU A 182 -29.97 18.99 2.39
CA LEU A 182 -30.08 19.84 1.21
C LEU A 182 -30.31 21.28 1.65
N THR A 183 -29.46 22.20 1.21
CA THR A 183 -29.71 23.63 1.37
C THR A 183 -30.66 24.11 0.28
N CYS A 184 -31.57 24.99 0.66
CA CYS A 184 -32.55 25.60 -0.23
C CYS A 184 -32.37 27.11 -0.12
N ASP A 185 -31.74 27.72 -1.12
CA ASP A 185 -31.27 29.11 -1.04
C ASP A 185 -32.45 30.08 -0.88
N THR A 186 -33.48 29.92 -1.69
CA THR A 186 -34.66 30.79 -1.73
C THR A 186 -35.65 30.46 -0.61
N TYR A 187 -35.64 29.22 -0.12
CA TYR A 187 -36.43 28.80 1.05
C TYR A 187 -35.69 28.99 2.39
N ASP A 188 -34.50 29.61 2.41
CA ASP A 188 -33.73 29.93 3.63
C ASP A 188 -33.63 28.78 4.63
N ALA A 189 -33.35 27.56 4.14
CA ALA A 189 -33.51 26.36 4.94
C ALA A 189 -32.48 25.27 4.66
N LEU A 190 -32.30 24.44 5.68
CA LEU A 190 -31.82 23.07 5.57
C LEU A 190 -33.02 22.10 5.53
N GLN A 191 -33.09 21.29 4.49
CA GLN A 191 -34.03 20.18 4.36
C GLN A 191 -33.32 18.86 4.61
N VAL A 192 -33.90 18.00 5.44
CA VAL A 192 -33.42 16.64 5.69
C VAL A 192 -34.36 15.68 4.98
N ILE A 193 -33.82 14.91 4.04
CA ILE A 193 -34.56 14.03 3.14
C ILE A 193 -34.15 12.59 3.43
N ASN A 194 -35.11 11.75 3.81
CA ASN A 194 -34.89 10.32 3.96
C ASN A 194 -34.81 9.67 2.58
N VAL A 195 -33.68 9.00 2.32
CA VAL A 195 -33.38 8.27 1.08
C VAL A 195 -33.13 6.78 1.32
N SER A 196 -33.61 6.23 2.44
CA SER A 196 -33.56 4.78 2.71
C SER A 196 -34.22 3.94 1.62
N ASN A 197 -35.21 4.50 0.92
CA ASN A 197 -35.70 4.01 -0.36
C ASN A 197 -35.39 5.05 -1.46
N PRO A 198 -34.33 4.84 -2.28
CA PRO A 198 -33.95 5.75 -3.34
C PRO A 198 -35.03 5.99 -4.41
N ALA A 199 -35.99 5.07 -4.57
CA ALA A 199 -37.09 5.24 -5.52
C ALA A 199 -38.22 6.13 -5.00
N SER A 200 -38.28 6.39 -3.69
CA SER A 200 -39.34 7.17 -3.04
C SER A 200 -38.79 8.03 -1.90
N PRO A 201 -37.94 9.04 -2.19
CA PRO A 201 -37.41 9.96 -1.19
C PRO A 201 -38.52 10.81 -0.53
N THR A 202 -38.36 11.12 0.76
CA THR A 202 -39.34 11.92 1.53
C THR A 202 -38.68 12.92 2.46
N ILE A 203 -39.27 14.10 2.64
CA ILE A 203 -38.81 15.07 3.66
C ILE A 203 -39.04 14.50 5.07
N ALA A 204 -37.99 14.48 5.88
CA ALA A 204 -37.96 13.91 7.22
C ALA A 204 -37.78 14.97 8.32
N GLY A 205 -37.14 16.09 8.02
CA GLY A 205 -36.92 17.20 8.93
C GLY A 205 -36.58 18.49 8.19
N THR A 206 -36.74 19.64 8.87
CA THR A 206 -36.48 20.96 8.28
C THR A 206 -35.95 21.91 9.37
N VAL A 207 -34.94 22.72 9.01
CA VAL A 207 -34.58 23.94 9.75
C VAL A 207 -34.72 25.11 8.80
N ARG A 208 -35.68 26.00 9.05
CA ARG A 208 -35.81 27.27 8.30
C ARG A 208 -35.50 28.43 9.22
N ASN A 209 -34.62 29.32 8.77
CA ASN A 209 -34.30 30.56 9.48
C ASN A 209 -33.93 31.65 8.48
N THR A 210 -34.84 32.60 8.25
CA THR A 210 -34.68 33.70 7.27
C THR A 210 -33.63 34.74 7.67
N THR A 211 -32.87 34.51 8.74
CA THR A 211 -31.74 35.34 9.16
C THR A 211 -30.45 34.54 9.02
N THR A 212 -30.30 33.45 9.78
CA THR A 212 -29.03 32.69 9.83
C THR A 212 -28.86 31.73 8.65
N LEU A 213 -29.92 31.47 7.89
CA LEU A 213 -29.92 30.63 6.70
C LEU A 213 -30.44 31.40 5.46
N ASN A 214 -30.47 32.74 5.51
CA ASN A 214 -30.90 33.58 4.38
C ASN A 214 -29.99 33.33 3.16
N GLY A 215 -30.54 32.75 2.09
CA GLY A 215 -29.72 32.33 0.95
C GLY A 215 -28.82 31.13 1.26
N ALA A 216 -29.28 30.14 2.03
CA ALA A 216 -28.52 28.94 2.37
C ALA A 216 -27.92 28.27 1.12
N ARG A 217 -26.59 28.28 0.99
CA ARG A 217 -25.92 28.01 -0.28
C ARG A 217 -25.19 26.68 -0.31
N ASP A 218 -24.33 26.42 0.66
CA ASP A 218 -23.52 25.21 0.74
C ASP A 218 -23.57 24.54 2.12
N ILE A 219 -23.18 23.26 2.18
CA ILE A 219 -23.23 22.43 3.37
C ILE A 219 -22.09 21.42 3.47
N LYS A 220 -21.42 21.40 4.63
CA LYS A 220 -20.49 20.32 5.03
C LYS A 220 -21.00 19.58 6.24
N ILE A 221 -20.93 18.25 6.24
CA ILE A 221 -21.24 17.42 7.41
C ILE A 221 -19.94 16.87 8.03
N VAL A 222 -19.75 17.10 9.32
CA VAL A 222 -18.70 16.46 10.12
C VAL A 222 -19.30 15.92 11.42
N GLY A 223 -19.23 14.60 11.60
CA GLY A 223 -19.84 13.92 12.74
C GLY A 223 -21.35 14.19 12.83
N THR A 224 -21.79 14.78 13.94
CA THR A 224 -23.21 15.10 14.22
C THR A 224 -23.58 16.55 13.90
N TYR A 225 -22.74 17.28 13.17
CA TYR A 225 -22.98 18.68 12.82
C TYR A 225 -23.01 18.88 11.31
N ALA A 226 -23.92 19.74 10.86
CA ALA A 226 -23.95 20.33 9.54
C ALA A 226 -23.52 21.80 9.64
N TYR A 227 -22.55 22.20 8.82
CA TYR A 227 -22.03 23.55 8.70
C TYR A 227 -22.54 24.13 7.40
N ILE A 228 -23.22 25.27 7.46
CA ILE A 228 -23.93 25.85 6.32
C ILE A 228 -23.50 27.29 6.13
N THR A 229 -23.29 27.67 4.87
CA THR A 229 -23.10 29.06 4.45
C THR A 229 -24.44 29.67 4.02
N ALA A 230 -24.64 30.94 4.33
CA ALA A 230 -25.82 31.69 3.94
C ALA A 230 -25.38 32.91 3.13
N TYR A 231 -25.62 32.88 1.82
CA TYR A 231 -25.07 33.83 0.86
C TYR A 231 -25.63 35.24 1.05
N ASP A 232 -26.94 35.38 1.22
CA ASP A 232 -27.60 36.70 1.37
C ASP A 232 -27.61 37.19 2.82
N GLY A 233 -27.42 36.29 3.78
CA GLY A 233 -27.35 36.62 5.20
C GLY A 233 -25.97 37.01 5.71
N ASP A 234 -24.90 36.68 4.98
CA ASP A 234 -23.51 36.74 5.45
C ASP A 234 -23.29 35.95 6.75
N TYR A 235 -23.88 34.74 6.81
CA TYR A 235 -23.78 33.83 7.95
C TYR A 235 -23.02 32.55 7.62
N PHE A 236 -22.31 32.08 8.64
CA PHE A 236 -21.92 30.69 8.82
C PHE A 236 -22.74 30.12 9.98
N THR A 237 -23.47 29.03 9.74
CA THR A 237 -24.40 28.46 10.71
C THR A 237 -24.09 26.99 10.97
N VAL A 238 -24.04 26.62 12.24
CA VAL A 238 -23.82 25.25 12.71
C VAL A 238 -25.14 24.66 13.17
N ILE A 239 -25.53 23.52 12.62
CA ILE A 239 -26.77 22.81 12.94
C ILE A 239 -26.41 21.44 13.52
N ASN A 240 -26.96 21.12 14.70
CA ASN A 240 -26.90 19.78 15.26
C ASN A 240 -27.89 18.87 14.50
N ILE A 241 -27.36 17.79 13.94
CA ILE A 241 -28.10 16.80 13.16
C ILE A 241 -28.08 15.40 13.83
N SER A 242 -27.73 15.32 15.12
CA SER A 242 -27.77 14.07 15.90
C SER A 242 -29.15 13.39 15.86
N ASN A 243 -30.22 14.18 15.77
CA ASN A 243 -31.56 13.72 15.40
C ASN A 243 -31.94 14.29 14.02
N PRO A 244 -31.86 13.50 12.94
CA PRO A 244 -32.20 13.98 11.59
C PRO A 244 -33.67 14.36 11.41
N LEU A 245 -34.56 13.90 12.30
CA LEU A 245 -35.99 14.24 12.28
C LEU A 245 -36.28 15.58 12.96
N ALA A 246 -35.37 16.06 13.80
CA ALA A 246 -35.49 17.32 14.54
C ALA A 246 -34.13 18.02 14.65
N PRO A 247 -33.52 18.42 13.52
CA PRO A 247 -32.28 19.19 13.51
C PRO A 247 -32.48 20.57 14.18
N THR A 248 -31.44 21.08 14.85
CA THR A 248 -31.51 22.36 15.59
C THR A 248 -30.29 23.22 15.35
N VAL A 249 -30.46 24.54 15.23
CA VAL A 249 -29.33 25.48 15.16
C VAL A 249 -28.57 25.46 16.48
N SER A 250 -27.27 25.18 16.43
CA SER A 250 -26.36 25.11 17.58
C SER A 250 -25.64 26.43 17.84
N GLY A 251 -25.22 27.11 16.77
CA GLY A 251 -24.44 28.33 16.83
C GLY A 251 -24.30 28.95 15.44
N SER A 252 -23.88 30.20 15.37
CA SER A 252 -23.67 30.91 14.11
C SER A 252 -22.68 32.05 14.26
N VAL A 253 -21.99 32.39 13.17
CA VAL A 253 -21.15 33.58 13.03
C VAL A 253 -21.72 34.42 11.90
N THR A 254 -21.79 35.74 12.09
CA THR A 254 -22.05 36.69 11.00
C THR A 254 -20.98 37.77 11.00
N ASP A 255 -20.63 38.23 9.80
CA ASP A 255 -19.70 39.32 9.58
C ASP A 255 -19.99 39.91 8.20
N ALA A 256 -20.80 40.97 8.14
CA ALA A 256 -21.24 41.59 6.88
C ALA A 256 -20.09 42.12 6.00
N THR A 257 -18.88 42.25 6.56
CA THR A 257 -17.68 42.58 5.79
C THR A 257 -17.02 41.29 5.32
N ASN A 258 -16.70 40.39 6.25
CA ASN A 258 -15.76 39.30 5.99
C ASN A 258 -16.39 37.99 5.52
N LEU A 259 -17.69 37.82 5.77
CA LEU A 259 -18.53 36.75 5.26
C LEU A 259 -19.47 37.24 4.16
N ASN A 260 -19.19 38.41 3.56
CA ASN A 260 -20.03 38.98 2.52
C ASN A 260 -20.16 38.03 1.32
N GLY A 261 -21.36 37.51 1.09
CA GLY A 261 -21.62 36.47 0.11
C GLY A 261 -21.02 35.11 0.50
N ALA A 262 -21.21 34.66 1.73
CA ALA A 262 -20.72 33.35 2.19
C ALA A 262 -21.20 32.23 1.25
N HIS A 263 -20.27 31.56 0.57
CA HIS A 263 -20.56 30.71 -0.58
C HIS A 263 -20.38 29.24 -0.29
N HIS A 264 -19.16 28.78 -0.01
CA HIS A 264 -18.81 27.38 0.25
C HIS A 264 -18.13 27.23 1.60
N VAL A 265 -18.22 26.03 2.19
CA VAL A 265 -17.59 25.69 3.47
C VAL A 265 -16.83 24.36 3.38
N GLU A 266 -15.59 24.37 3.86
CA GLU A 266 -14.83 23.15 4.11
C GLU A 266 -14.30 23.13 5.55
N VAL A 267 -14.19 21.94 6.14
CA VAL A 267 -13.86 21.76 7.56
C VAL A 267 -12.62 20.89 7.72
N SER A 268 -11.61 21.37 8.46
CA SER A 268 -10.44 20.60 8.85
C SER A 268 -10.13 20.78 10.34
N GLY A 269 -10.12 19.68 11.08
CA GLY A 269 -9.92 19.68 12.52
C GLY A 269 -10.93 20.57 13.24
N ASN A 270 -10.42 21.58 13.96
CA ASN A 270 -11.21 22.54 14.73
C ASN A 270 -11.58 23.81 13.95
N TYR A 271 -11.34 23.86 12.65
CA TYR A 271 -11.54 25.06 11.85
C TYR A 271 -12.46 24.80 10.65
N ALA A 272 -13.35 25.75 10.40
CA ALA A 272 -14.10 25.87 9.15
C ALA A 272 -13.52 27.01 8.31
N TYR A 273 -13.43 26.78 7.01
CA TYR A 273 -12.97 27.71 6.01
C TYR A 273 -14.15 28.06 5.12
N VAL A 274 -14.50 29.34 5.04
CA VAL A 274 -15.69 29.80 4.33
C VAL A 274 -15.30 30.79 3.24
N SER A 275 -15.62 30.50 1.98
CA SER A 275 -15.38 31.44 0.89
C SER A 275 -16.40 32.57 0.96
N ALA A 276 -15.93 33.81 0.92
CA ALA A 276 -16.77 35.01 0.88
C ALA A 276 -16.72 35.59 -0.53
N TYR A 277 -17.76 35.29 -1.31
CA TYR A 277 -17.83 35.55 -2.74
C TYR A 277 -17.68 37.05 -3.09
N LEU A 278 -18.31 37.92 -2.31
CA LEU A 278 -18.32 39.37 -2.57
C LEU A 278 -17.13 40.08 -1.90
N ASN A 279 -16.64 39.56 -0.77
CA ASN A 279 -15.46 40.12 -0.10
C ASN A 279 -14.12 39.68 -0.70
N ALA A 280 -14.12 38.72 -1.64
CA ALA A 280 -12.89 38.21 -2.24
C ALA A 280 -11.89 37.67 -1.19
N SER A 281 -12.40 36.86 -0.25
CA SER A 281 -11.60 36.27 0.83
C SER A 281 -12.08 34.88 1.22
N VAL A 282 -11.27 34.17 2.00
CA VAL A 282 -11.75 33.03 2.80
C VAL A 282 -11.75 33.42 4.28
N ARG A 283 -12.86 33.25 4.99
CA ARG A 283 -12.94 33.42 6.44
C ARG A 283 -12.58 32.12 7.14
N VAL A 284 -11.64 32.18 8.08
CA VAL A 284 -11.35 31.07 9.01
C VAL A 284 -12.19 31.25 10.27
N ILE A 285 -12.86 30.18 10.69
CA ILE A 285 -13.76 30.15 11.84
C ILE A 285 -13.34 29.00 12.74
N ASP A 286 -13.07 29.29 14.01
CA ASP A 286 -12.86 28.29 15.06
C ASP A 286 -14.20 27.66 15.42
N ILE A 287 -14.28 26.34 15.29
CA ILE A 287 -15.45 25.51 15.57
C ILE A 287 -15.17 24.47 16.67
N SER A 288 -14.08 24.63 17.43
CA SER A 288 -13.75 23.80 18.60
C SER A 288 -14.92 23.71 19.59
N THR A 289 -15.74 24.76 19.66
CA THR A 289 -17.01 24.78 20.36
C THR A 289 -18.15 25.04 19.36
N PRO A 290 -18.79 23.99 18.79
CA PRO A 290 -19.81 24.14 17.74
C PRO A 290 -21.03 25.00 18.11
N THR A 291 -21.30 25.17 19.41
CA THR A 291 -22.39 26.04 19.91
C THR A 291 -22.00 27.52 20.00
N ALA A 292 -20.70 27.82 19.91
CA ALA A 292 -20.15 29.17 19.97
C ALA A 292 -18.98 29.29 18.98
N PRO A 293 -19.23 29.14 17.66
CA PRO A 293 -18.19 29.32 16.67
C PRO A 293 -17.69 30.77 16.67
N VAL A 294 -16.39 30.98 16.39
CA VAL A 294 -15.75 32.30 16.44
C VAL A 294 -14.95 32.55 15.18
N GLY A 295 -15.19 33.69 14.51
CA GLY A 295 -14.35 34.11 13.39
C GLY A 295 -12.94 34.48 13.87
N VAL A 296 -11.92 33.92 13.22
CA VAL A 296 -10.52 34.07 13.63
C VAL A 296 -9.80 35.09 12.76
N ILE A 297 -9.67 34.80 11.47
CA ILE A 297 -8.88 35.58 10.52
C ILE A 297 -9.48 35.47 9.11
N ASN A 298 -9.16 36.45 8.26
CA ASN A 298 -9.45 36.38 6.84
C ASN A 298 -8.19 36.09 6.05
N ILE A 299 -8.32 35.19 5.08
CA ILE A 299 -7.35 34.97 4.02
C ILE A 299 -7.72 35.91 2.87
N SER A 300 -7.16 37.11 2.86
CA SER A 300 -7.34 38.09 1.78
C SER A 300 -6.31 37.87 0.68
N GLY A 301 -6.75 37.85 -0.58
CA GLY A 301 -5.93 37.46 -1.73
C GLY A 301 -4.63 38.24 -1.97
N GLY A 302 -4.48 39.47 -1.48
CA GLY A 302 -3.27 40.27 -1.68
C GLY A 302 -2.79 40.29 -3.14
N SER A 303 -1.51 40.00 -3.36
CA SER A 303 -0.90 39.85 -4.70
C SER A 303 -1.42 38.64 -5.50
N TYR A 304 -1.98 37.63 -4.84
CA TYR A 304 -2.60 36.48 -5.50
C TYR A 304 -3.97 36.82 -6.07
N SER A 305 -4.61 37.91 -5.61
CA SER A 305 -5.92 38.41 -6.06
C SER A 305 -6.98 37.30 -6.07
N LEU A 306 -7.79 37.20 -5.02
CA LEU A 306 -9.01 36.40 -5.07
C LEU A 306 -10.10 37.21 -5.77
N THR A 307 -10.87 36.61 -6.67
CA THR A 307 -12.05 37.26 -7.25
C THR A 307 -13.18 36.25 -7.27
N ASN A 308 -14.27 36.56 -6.57
CA ASN A 308 -15.45 35.68 -6.49
C ASN A 308 -15.10 34.23 -6.12
N PRO A 309 -14.46 34.00 -4.95
CA PRO A 309 -14.12 32.64 -4.54
C PRO A 309 -15.40 31.81 -4.36
N ARG A 310 -15.43 30.61 -4.93
CA ARG A 310 -16.59 29.72 -4.87
C ARG A 310 -16.28 28.51 -4.01
N ASP A 311 -15.72 27.47 -4.59
CA ASP A 311 -15.44 26.19 -3.95
C ASP A 311 -14.10 26.19 -3.20
N LEU A 312 -14.03 25.33 -2.19
CA LEU A 312 -12.89 25.12 -1.30
C LEU A 312 -12.61 23.62 -1.18
N LEU A 313 -11.36 23.25 -1.41
CA LEU A 313 -10.90 21.87 -1.25
C LEU A 313 -9.70 21.87 -0.30
N ILE A 314 -9.77 21.04 0.74
CA ILE A 314 -8.64 20.83 1.66
C ILE A 314 -7.94 19.52 1.31
N ASP A 315 -6.60 19.58 1.22
CA ASP A 315 -5.76 18.39 1.23
C ASP A 315 -4.56 18.56 2.16
N GLY A 316 -4.57 17.80 3.26
CA GLY A 316 -3.59 17.95 4.34
C GLY A 316 -3.55 19.39 4.86
N ASP A 317 -2.37 20.00 4.80
CA ASP A 317 -2.12 21.37 5.24
C ASP A 317 -2.35 22.42 4.14
N LYS A 318 -3.06 22.07 3.06
CA LYS A 318 -3.29 22.97 1.92
C LYS A 318 -4.78 23.19 1.68
N LEU A 319 -5.12 24.44 1.39
CA LEU A 319 -6.45 24.88 0.99
C LEU A 319 -6.40 25.39 -0.44
N PHE A 320 -7.09 24.68 -1.33
CA PHE A 320 -7.33 25.06 -2.72
C PHE A 320 -8.62 25.87 -2.80
N ILE A 321 -8.56 27.00 -3.48
CA ILE A 321 -9.65 27.99 -3.53
C ILE A 321 -9.95 28.26 -5.00
N SER A 322 -11.12 27.84 -5.49
CA SER A 322 -11.54 28.24 -6.84
C SER A 322 -11.88 29.72 -6.83
N SER A 323 -11.33 30.46 -7.78
CA SER A 323 -11.55 31.90 -7.95
C SER A 323 -12.16 32.13 -9.31
N TYR A 324 -13.49 32.12 -9.30
CA TYR A 324 -14.31 32.15 -10.51
C TYR A 324 -14.03 33.39 -11.37
N GLY A 325 -13.88 34.57 -10.74
CA GLY A 325 -13.82 35.83 -11.49
C GLY A 325 -12.45 36.16 -12.08
N ASN A 326 -11.42 35.38 -11.79
CA ASN A 326 -10.09 35.55 -12.38
C ASN A 326 -9.43 34.26 -12.84
N ASP A 327 -10.27 33.25 -13.10
CA ASP A 327 -9.91 32.03 -13.81
C ASP A 327 -8.73 31.31 -13.18
N ALA A 328 -8.80 31.13 -11.85
CA ALA A 328 -7.68 30.65 -11.09
C ALA A 328 -8.05 29.68 -9.95
N ILE A 329 -7.07 28.87 -9.58
CA ILE A 329 -7.06 28.11 -8.34
C ILE A 329 -5.96 28.70 -7.47
N ASN A 330 -6.32 29.33 -6.36
CA ASN A 330 -5.38 29.88 -5.40
C ASN A 330 -5.13 28.85 -4.29
N ILE A 331 -3.89 28.79 -3.80
CA ILE A 331 -3.49 27.77 -2.84
C ILE A 331 -2.89 28.44 -1.62
N ALA A 332 -3.46 28.13 -0.46
CA ALA A 332 -2.99 28.59 0.83
C ALA A 332 -2.48 27.43 1.68
N ASP A 333 -1.34 27.63 2.33
CA ASP A 333 -0.90 26.81 3.44
C ASP A 333 -1.71 27.14 4.69
N ILE A 334 -2.32 26.10 5.26
CA ILE A 334 -3.16 26.14 6.44
C ILE A 334 -2.61 25.25 7.57
N SER A 335 -1.33 24.84 7.52
CA SER A 335 -0.64 24.09 8.59
C SER A 335 -0.76 24.78 9.95
N VAL A 336 -0.80 26.11 9.94
CA VAL A 336 -1.16 26.94 11.08
C VAL A 336 -2.43 27.74 10.71
N PRO A 337 -3.63 27.23 11.04
CA PRO A 337 -4.91 27.83 10.62
C PRO A 337 -5.12 29.29 11.04
N THR A 338 -4.44 29.74 12.10
CA THR A 338 -4.48 31.12 12.59
C THR A 338 -3.59 32.07 11.80
N THR A 339 -2.66 31.56 11.00
CA THR A 339 -1.72 32.33 10.16
C THR A 339 -1.55 31.70 8.78
N PRO A 340 -2.62 31.59 7.99
CA PRO A 340 -2.55 30.97 6.67
C PRO A 340 -1.78 31.85 5.68
N VAL A 341 -1.06 31.23 4.74
CA VAL A 341 -0.20 31.93 3.78
C VAL A 341 -0.47 31.42 2.37
N PHE A 342 -0.72 32.32 1.42
CA PHE A 342 -0.76 31.92 0.01
C PHE A 342 0.61 31.45 -0.47
N VAL A 343 0.65 30.21 -0.95
CA VAL A 343 1.87 29.57 -1.44
C VAL A 343 1.93 29.53 -2.95
N ASN A 344 0.79 29.49 -3.63
CA ASN A 344 0.75 29.34 -5.07
C ASN A 344 -0.58 29.77 -5.70
N LYS A 345 -0.58 29.94 -7.03
CA LYS A 345 -1.76 30.19 -7.85
C LYS A 345 -1.59 29.58 -9.24
N ILE A 346 -2.62 28.90 -9.69
CA ILE A 346 -2.76 28.41 -11.07
C ILE A 346 -3.74 29.32 -11.77
N ILE A 347 -3.38 29.77 -12.97
CA ILE A 347 -4.21 30.65 -13.79
C ILE A 347 -4.55 30.00 -15.13
N HIS A 348 -5.67 30.42 -15.70
CA HIS A 348 -5.99 30.18 -17.09
C HIS A 348 -4.90 30.74 -18.00
N ASN A 349 -4.22 29.85 -18.73
CA ASN A 349 -3.14 30.19 -19.64
C ASN A 349 -2.92 29.05 -20.66
N ALA A 350 -1.88 29.15 -21.49
CA ALA A 350 -1.58 28.10 -22.48
C ALA A 350 -1.31 26.71 -21.86
N ALA A 351 -0.83 26.64 -20.61
CA ALA A 351 -0.59 25.39 -19.90
C ALA A 351 -1.86 24.83 -19.25
N ASN A 352 -2.78 25.69 -18.80
CA ASN A 352 -4.08 25.32 -18.21
C ASN A 352 -5.22 26.05 -18.95
N PRO A 353 -5.57 25.59 -20.17
CA PRO A 353 -6.38 26.39 -21.08
C PRO A 353 -7.88 26.32 -20.81
N LEU A 354 -8.35 25.59 -19.79
CA LEU A 354 -9.78 25.46 -19.51
C LEU A 354 -10.17 25.91 -18.10
N LEU A 355 -9.30 26.59 -17.36
CA LEU A 355 -9.62 27.14 -16.02
C LEU A 355 -10.52 28.40 -16.06
N ASP A 356 -11.26 28.63 -17.14
CA ASP A 356 -12.16 29.79 -17.27
C ASP A 356 -13.44 29.56 -16.44
N GLY A 357 -13.68 30.41 -15.44
CA GLY A 357 -14.78 30.28 -14.50
C GLY A 357 -14.70 29.01 -13.65
N VAL A 358 -13.55 28.78 -12.99
CA VAL A 358 -13.36 27.65 -12.04
C VAL A 358 -14.47 27.67 -10.99
N ASP A 359 -15.24 26.59 -10.90
CA ASP A 359 -16.37 26.44 -9.98
C ASP A 359 -16.08 25.30 -9.00
N GLY A 360 -16.42 24.06 -9.34
CA GLY A 360 -16.25 22.87 -8.52
C GLY A 360 -14.84 22.25 -8.54
N LEU A 361 -14.39 21.77 -7.38
CA LEU A 361 -13.11 21.12 -7.13
C LEU A 361 -13.33 19.78 -6.43
N PHE A 362 -12.75 18.71 -6.96
CA PHE A 362 -12.80 17.40 -6.31
C PHE A 362 -11.45 16.70 -6.35
N LYS A 363 -11.08 16.00 -5.29
CA LYS A 363 -9.77 15.32 -5.21
C LYS A 363 -9.90 13.81 -5.08
N VAL A 364 -9.11 13.08 -5.87
CA VAL A 364 -8.86 11.64 -5.69
C VAL A 364 -7.37 11.34 -5.88
N GLY A 365 -6.76 10.72 -4.88
CA GLY A 365 -5.32 10.44 -4.90
C GLY A 365 -4.52 11.74 -5.09
N ASN A 366 -3.67 11.77 -6.11
CA ASN A 366 -2.84 12.93 -6.47
C ASN A 366 -3.49 13.80 -7.56
N PHE A 367 -4.79 13.66 -7.84
CA PHE A 367 -5.45 14.45 -8.89
C PHE A 367 -6.54 15.34 -8.32
N ILE A 368 -6.55 16.60 -8.74
CA ILE A 368 -7.66 17.54 -8.57
C ILE A 368 -8.41 17.63 -9.90
N TYR A 369 -9.71 17.39 -9.83
CA TYR A 369 -10.68 17.46 -10.90
C TYR A 369 -11.41 18.79 -10.78
N VAL A 370 -11.40 19.56 -11.85
CA VAL A 370 -11.86 20.95 -11.87
C VAL A 370 -13.01 21.08 -12.86
N ALA A 371 -14.19 21.39 -12.33
CA ALA A 371 -15.33 21.81 -13.13
C ALA A 371 -15.19 23.31 -13.44
N SER A 372 -15.07 23.64 -14.72
CA SER A 372 -14.91 25.02 -15.18
C SER A 372 -16.16 25.47 -15.92
N TYR A 373 -16.91 26.36 -15.28
CA TYR A 373 -18.26 26.77 -15.69
C TYR A 373 -18.26 27.46 -17.05
N LEU A 374 -17.37 28.44 -17.26
CA LEU A 374 -17.33 29.23 -18.49
C LEU A 374 -16.67 28.45 -19.64
N SER A 375 -15.65 27.63 -19.33
CA SER A 375 -15.05 26.71 -20.31
C SER A 375 -15.93 25.52 -20.69
N SER A 376 -17.01 25.24 -19.94
CA SER A 376 -17.85 24.06 -20.12
C SER A 376 -17.01 22.78 -20.18
N ALA A 377 -16.22 22.56 -19.13
CA ALA A 377 -15.10 21.63 -19.14
C ALA A 377 -14.85 20.93 -17.81
N LEU A 378 -14.22 19.76 -17.92
CA LEU A 378 -13.46 19.13 -16.85
C LEU A 378 -11.97 19.27 -17.17
N GLU A 379 -11.20 19.89 -16.26
CA GLU A 379 -9.74 19.93 -16.29
C GLU A 379 -9.16 19.11 -15.13
N ILE A 380 -8.10 18.33 -15.38
CA ILE A 380 -7.49 17.43 -14.39
C ILE A 380 -6.06 17.90 -14.15
N LEU A 381 -5.78 18.20 -12.88
CA LEU A 381 -4.49 18.67 -12.40
C LEU A 381 -3.85 17.59 -11.54
N GLU A 382 -2.58 17.29 -11.76
CA GLU A 382 -1.79 16.41 -10.91
C GLU A 382 -1.16 17.25 -9.78
N VAL A 383 -1.51 16.94 -8.54
CA VAL A 383 -0.91 17.52 -7.34
C VAL A 383 0.26 16.67 -6.89
N SER A 384 1.46 17.19 -7.09
CA SER A 384 2.64 16.71 -6.38
C SER A 384 2.85 17.63 -5.17
N TYR A 385 2.48 17.15 -3.97
CA TYR A 385 2.92 17.79 -2.76
C TYR A 385 4.42 17.53 -2.62
N PRO A 386 5.30 18.54 -2.64
CA PRO A 386 6.56 18.37 -1.94
C PRO A 386 6.17 18.03 -0.50
N LYS A 387 6.53 16.83 -0.06
CA LYS A 387 6.37 16.34 1.33
C LYS A 387 6.63 17.51 2.28
N THR A 388 5.74 17.84 3.23
CA THR A 388 6.01 18.96 4.17
C THR A 388 7.36 18.71 4.84
N ILE A 389 8.35 19.49 4.45
CA ILE A 389 9.73 19.29 4.90
C ILE A 389 9.84 20.06 6.19
N GLN A 390 9.82 19.33 7.30
CA GLN A 390 10.44 19.82 8.53
C GLN A 390 11.87 20.22 8.14
N PHE A 391 12.15 21.53 8.11
CA PHE A 391 13.48 22.02 7.79
C PHE A 391 14.44 21.38 8.78
N GLN A 392 15.33 20.51 8.30
CA GLN A 392 16.42 20.03 9.12
C GLN A 392 17.33 21.25 9.30
N GLN A 393 17.23 21.88 10.47
CA GLN A 393 18.12 22.98 10.80
C GLN A 393 19.49 22.34 11.05
N LEU A 394 20.40 22.52 10.09
CA LEU A 394 21.80 22.17 10.27
C LEU A 394 22.46 23.29 11.07
N ASN A 395 22.81 22.98 12.31
CA ASN A 395 23.46 23.91 13.20
C ASN A 395 24.95 23.60 13.24
N HIS A 396 25.78 24.64 13.24
CA HIS A 396 27.19 24.50 13.53
C HIS A 396 27.38 23.80 14.88
N LYS A 397 28.15 22.70 14.88
CA LYS A 397 28.47 21.95 16.10
C LYS A 397 29.89 22.21 16.56
N GLY A 398 30.86 22.07 15.65
CA GLY A 398 32.27 22.19 15.95
C GLY A 398 33.11 22.39 14.71
N LYS A 399 34.39 22.71 14.92
CA LYS A 399 35.33 23.01 13.83
C LYS A 399 36.77 22.84 14.24
N ILE A 400 37.63 22.61 13.26
CA ILE A 400 39.08 22.67 13.38
C ILE A 400 39.70 23.09 12.05
N ASN A 401 40.69 23.98 12.06
CA ASN A 401 41.39 24.44 10.86
C ASN A 401 42.88 24.68 11.09
N SER A 402 43.68 24.46 10.06
CA SER A 402 45.11 24.78 10.04
C SER A 402 45.61 24.98 8.62
N THR A 403 46.09 26.18 8.32
CA THR A 403 46.67 26.53 7.02
C THR A 403 48.10 26.01 6.82
N THR A 404 48.70 25.36 7.82
CA THR A 404 50.07 24.81 7.75
C THR A 404 50.13 23.29 7.95
N THR A 405 49.20 22.74 8.74
CA THR A 405 49.21 21.31 9.11
C THR A 405 48.28 20.48 8.23
N TYR A 406 47.29 21.07 7.58
CA TYR A 406 46.36 20.34 6.70
C TYR A 406 45.66 21.31 5.75
N SER A 407 46.48 22.04 4.98
CA SER A 407 46.00 23.02 4.00
C SER A 407 45.35 22.35 2.79
N GLY A 408 44.21 22.91 2.33
CA GLY A 408 43.48 22.41 1.17
C GLY A 408 42.72 21.11 1.45
N ALA A 409 41.94 21.08 2.53
CA ALA A 409 41.06 19.95 2.86
C ALA A 409 40.16 19.61 1.66
N TYR A 410 40.27 18.39 1.14
CA TYR A 410 39.66 18.00 -0.14
C TYR A 410 38.49 17.04 0.07
N ASP A 411 38.76 15.91 0.73
CA ASP A 411 37.78 14.87 1.01
C ASP A 411 37.90 14.43 2.48
N VAL A 412 36.82 13.91 3.05
CA VAL A 412 36.76 13.47 4.43
C VAL A 412 35.95 12.18 4.55
N ILE A 413 36.45 11.26 5.37
CA ILE A 413 35.69 10.09 5.80
C ILE A 413 35.76 9.95 7.31
N VAL A 414 34.72 9.40 7.91
CA VAL A 414 34.62 9.22 9.35
C VAL A 414 34.41 7.75 9.69
N ASP A 415 35.18 7.25 10.65
CA ASP A 415 34.98 5.93 11.23
C ASP A 415 35.22 5.99 12.75
N GLY A 416 34.17 5.63 13.50
CA GLY A 416 34.13 5.73 14.95
C GLY A 416 34.43 7.15 15.44
N ASN A 417 35.49 7.28 16.24
CA ASN A 417 35.89 8.55 16.87
C ASN A 417 36.87 9.38 16.02
N TYR A 418 37.14 8.99 14.78
CA TYR A 418 38.16 9.64 13.96
C TYR A 418 37.59 10.09 12.61
N ALA A 419 37.95 11.31 12.22
CA ALA A 419 37.83 11.79 10.86
C ALA A 419 39.20 11.73 10.17
N TYR A 420 39.23 11.20 8.97
CA TYR A 420 40.40 11.09 8.11
C TYR A 420 40.18 12.00 6.90
N MET A 421 41.06 12.97 6.72
CA MET A 421 40.86 14.04 5.75
C MET A 421 42.08 14.17 4.84
N THR A 422 41.85 14.21 3.53
CA THR A 422 42.91 14.45 2.54
C THR A 422 43.13 15.95 2.39
N ASN A 423 44.39 16.34 2.22
CA ASN A 423 44.81 17.73 2.16
C ASN A 423 45.61 17.94 0.87
N TYR A 424 44.92 18.41 -0.17
CA TYR A 424 45.44 18.48 -1.53
C TYR A 424 46.63 19.44 -1.64
N LEU A 425 46.60 20.59 -0.96
CA LEU A 425 47.70 21.58 -1.01
C LEU A 425 48.87 21.23 -0.09
N ARG A 426 48.60 20.43 0.95
CA ARG A 426 49.61 20.02 1.94
C ARG A 426 50.31 18.72 1.56
N ASP A 427 49.77 18.02 0.56
CA ASP A 427 50.17 16.68 0.13
C ASP A 427 50.12 15.68 1.29
N SER A 428 48.98 15.62 1.99
CA SER A 428 48.90 14.84 3.22
C SER A 428 47.53 14.24 3.52
N VAL A 429 47.50 13.34 4.50
CA VAL A 429 46.28 12.88 5.18
C VAL A 429 46.37 13.26 6.64
N SER A 430 45.38 13.99 7.14
CA SER A 430 45.25 14.35 8.55
C SER A 430 44.25 13.43 9.25
N ILE A 431 44.55 13.12 10.50
CA ILE A 431 43.71 12.30 11.38
C ILE A 431 43.27 13.18 12.54
N LEU A 432 41.96 13.29 12.73
CA LEU A 432 41.32 14.18 13.68
C LEU A 432 40.46 13.34 14.63
N ASN A 433 40.55 13.60 15.93
CA ASN A 433 39.67 13.01 16.94
C ASN A 433 38.40 13.85 17.02
N ILE A 434 37.27 13.19 16.81
CA ILE A 434 35.91 13.76 16.78
C ILE A 434 35.01 13.13 17.85
N SER A 435 35.56 12.41 18.82
CA SER A 435 34.79 11.84 19.96
C SER A 435 33.96 12.90 20.69
N ASN A 436 34.38 14.16 20.65
CA ASN A 436 33.54 15.31 20.91
C ASN A 436 33.36 16.13 19.63
N PRO A 437 32.23 15.96 18.90
CA PRO A 437 31.97 16.69 17.66
C PRO A 437 31.92 18.21 17.82
N ALA A 438 31.69 18.73 19.04
CA ALA A 438 31.70 20.16 19.30
C ALA A 438 33.12 20.75 19.43
N ASN A 439 34.12 19.91 19.68
CA ASN A 439 35.51 20.33 19.85
C ASN A 439 36.46 19.27 19.29
N PRO A 440 36.53 19.13 17.95
CA PRO A 440 37.43 18.19 17.32
C PRO A 440 38.90 18.61 17.53
N THR A 441 39.79 17.62 17.68
CA THR A 441 41.21 17.86 17.96
C THR A 441 42.11 17.13 16.98
N PHE A 442 43.23 17.74 16.59
CA PHE A 442 44.25 17.10 15.75
C PHE A 442 44.94 15.94 16.47
N VAL A 443 45.17 14.83 15.76
CA VAL A 443 45.82 13.63 16.29
C VAL A 443 47.17 13.40 15.61
N SER A 444 47.17 13.25 14.29
CA SER A 444 48.38 12.98 13.52
C SER A 444 48.20 13.38 12.05
N GLU A 445 49.30 13.40 11.30
CA GLU A 445 49.33 13.68 9.87
C GLU A 445 50.36 12.76 9.20
N ILE A 446 50.08 12.31 7.98
CA ILE A 446 51.04 11.68 7.09
C ILE A 446 51.25 12.56 5.88
N VAL A 447 52.50 12.97 5.66
CA VAL A 447 52.88 13.92 4.62
C VAL A 447 53.66 13.22 3.53
N ASN A 448 53.43 13.64 2.29
CA ASN A 448 54.24 13.28 1.14
C ASN A 448 55.73 13.55 1.40
N ASN A 449 56.58 12.62 0.97
CA ASN A 449 58.03 12.80 1.02
C ASN A 449 58.71 12.47 -0.32
N ALA A 450 57.93 12.23 -1.38
CA ALA A 450 58.38 11.82 -2.71
C ALA A 450 59.32 10.57 -2.71
N GLY A 451 59.42 9.86 -1.58
CA GLY A 451 60.30 8.73 -1.32
C GLY A 451 59.51 7.47 -0.99
N THR A 452 59.17 7.26 0.29
CA THR A 452 58.39 6.11 0.78
C THR A 452 56.89 6.36 0.81
N ILE A 453 56.44 7.61 0.68
CA ILE A 453 55.05 8.03 0.74
C ILE A 453 54.73 8.82 -0.53
N ARG A 454 53.55 8.58 -1.13
CA ARG A 454 53.06 9.26 -2.34
C ARG A 454 51.70 9.89 -2.08
N LEU A 455 51.72 11.14 -1.63
CA LEU A 455 50.51 11.90 -1.30
C LEU A 455 50.46 13.26 -2.00
N ASP A 456 51.29 13.48 -3.03
CA ASP A 456 51.23 14.71 -3.84
C ASP A 456 49.86 14.80 -4.53
N GLY A 457 49.11 15.86 -4.23
CA GLY A 457 47.73 16.02 -4.65
C GLY A 457 46.79 14.95 -4.07
N ALA A 458 46.92 14.62 -2.79
CA ALA A 458 46.00 13.72 -2.08
C ALA A 458 44.54 14.20 -2.27
N SER A 459 43.71 13.34 -2.84
CA SER A 459 42.36 13.67 -3.30
C SER A 459 41.32 12.73 -2.69
N GLY A 460 40.82 11.73 -3.42
CA GLY A 460 39.83 10.78 -2.90
C GLY A 460 40.41 9.85 -1.83
N ILE A 461 39.58 9.48 -0.85
CA ILE A 461 39.96 8.56 0.22
C ILE A 461 38.86 7.53 0.52
N VAL A 462 39.26 6.29 0.79
CA VAL A 462 38.35 5.25 1.31
C VAL A 462 39.02 4.47 2.43
N LYS A 463 38.24 4.07 3.44
CA LYS A 463 38.69 3.23 4.54
C LYS A 463 38.06 1.84 4.44
N ASP A 464 38.84 0.81 4.71
CA ASP A 464 38.33 -0.54 4.93
C ASP A 464 39.17 -1.25 5.99
N GLY A 465 38.50 -1.72 7.04
CA GLY A 465 39.16 -2.25 8.23
C GLY A 465 40.19 -1.26 8.77
N ASN A 466 41.44 -1.70 8.89
CA ASN A 466 42.53 -0.87 9.43
C ASN A 466 43.23 0.00 8.37
N TYR A 467 42.85 -0.08 7.10
CA TYR A 467 43.60 0.57 6.03
C TYR A 467 42.83 1.76 5.44
N LEU A 468 43.55 2.86 5.22
CA LEU A 468 43.14 3.93 4.32
C LEU A 468 43.79 3.71 2.95
N TYR A 469 43.00 3.93 1.91
CA TYR A 469 43.43 3.94 0.52
C TYR A 469 43.21 5.35 -0.01
N VAL A 470 44.27 5.97 -0.51
CA VAL A 470 44.28 7.38 -0.88
C VAL A 470 44.72 7.51 -2.33
N ALA A 471 43.91 8.18 -3.13
CA ALA A 471 44.28 8.57 -4.49
C ALA A 471 45.10 9.86 -4.47
N SER A 472 46.23 9.84 -5.17
CA SER A 472 47.18 10.96 -5.21
C SER A 472 47.32 11.45 -6.65
N ASN A 473 46.64 12.55 -6.97
CA ASN A 473 46.42 13.03 -8.33
C ASN A 473 47.73 13.42 -9.03
N VAL A 474 48.64 14.08 -8.31
CA VAL A 474 49.92 14.55 -8.88
C VAL A 474 50.99 13.44 -8.81
N SER A 475 50.90 12.55 -7.82
CA SER A 475 51.82 11.41 -7.72
C SER A 475 51.53 10.28 -8.71
N ASP A 476 50.40 10.30 -9.42
CA ASP A 476 49.91 9.21 -10.26
C ASP A 476 49.90 7.86 -9.51
N ALA A 477 49.32 7.88 -8.30
CA ALA A 477 49.49 6.80 -7.35
C ALA A 477 48.26 6.55 -6.47
N ILE A 478 48.23 5.34 -5.91
CA ILE A 478 47.46 5.00 -4.72
C ILE A 478 48.43 4.76 -3.55
N GLN A 479 48.15 5.41 -2.42
CA GLN A 479 48.87 5.21 -1.16
C GLN A 479 47.99 4.45 -0.17
N ILE A 480 48.54 3.40 0.43
CA ILE A 480 47.86 2.56 1.43
C ILE A 480 48.52 2.81 2.80
N ILE A 481 47.70 3.13 3.79
CA ILE A 481 48.12 3.54 5.13
C ILE A 481 47.41 2.67 6.15
N ASP A 482 48.16 2.04 7.06
CA ASP A 482 47.60 1.38 8.23
C ASP A 482 47.33 2.40 9.34
N VAL A 483 46.07 2.49 9.75
CA VAL A 483 45.54 3.36 10.79
C VAL A 483 45.03 2.59 12.00
N THR A 484 45.52 1.36 12.24
CA THR A 484 45.26 0.59 13.46
C THR A 484 45.54 1.42 14.71
N ASN A 485 46.61 2.23 14.69
CA ASN A 485 46.83 3.29 15.67
C ASN A 485 46.74 4.67 15.01
N PRO A 486 45.62 5.40 15.16
CA PRO A 486 45.41 6.74 14.62
C PRO A 486 46.44 7.78 15.07
N ALA A 487 47.13 7.58 16.19
CA ALA A 487 48.19 8.47 16.67
C ALA A 487 49.53 8.25 15.95
N THR A 488 49.75 7.06 15.39
CA THR A 488 50.98 6.68 14.69
C THR A 488 50.64 5.88 13.42
N PRO A 489 49.98 6.51 12.44
CA PRO A 489 49.59 5.82 11.22
C PRO A 489 50.84 5.48 10.39
N THR A 490 50.84 4.35 9.69
CA THR A 490 52.04 3.84 9.00
C THR A 490 51.81 3.56 7.51
N PRO A 491 52.67 4.05 6.59
CA PRO A 491 52.54 3.73 5.17
C PRO A 491 52.86 2.24 4.96
N THR A 492 51.87 1.49 4.48
CA THR A 492 51.96 0.02 4.34
C THR A 492 52.29 -0.42 2.92
N GLY A 493 51.70 0.24 1.93
CA GLY A 493 51.88 -0.10 0.52
C GLY A 493 51.58 1.09 -0.37
N GLN A 494 52.04 1.01 -1.61
CA GLN A 494 51.80 2.02 -2.63
C GLN A 494 51.86 1.37 -4.01
N LEU A 495 51.14 1.95 -4.97
CA LEU A 495 51.26 1.61 -6.38
C LEU A 495 51.31 2.91 -7.16
N ILE A 496 52.38 3.07 -7.95
CA ILE A 496 52.66 4.27 -8.74
C ILE A 496 52.80 3.83 -10.19
N ASN A 497 52.11 4.53 -11.09
CA ASN A 497 52.32 4.36 -12.51
C ASN A 497 51.93 5.63 -13.25
N SER A 498 52.93 6.44 -13.59
CA SER A 498 52.74 7.74 -14.26
C SER A 498 52.14 7.67 -15.67
N THR A 499 51.92 6.47 -16.20
CA THR A 499 51.18 6.26 -17.45
C THR A 499 49.73 5.89 -17.16
N THR A 500 49.49 4.81 -16.44
CA THR A 500 48.15 4.20 -16.32
C THR A 500 47.34 4.72 -15.14
N LEU A 501 48.00 5.28 -14.12
CA LEU A 501 47.38 5.93 -12.96
C LEU A 501 47.46 7.45 -13.06
N ASN A 502 47.72 7.99 -14.27
CA ASN A 502 47.93 9.41 -14.46
C ASN A 502 46.67 10.20 -14.08
N GLY A 503 46.81 11.09 -13.08
CA GLY A 503 45.67 11.85 -12.57
C GLY A 503 44.71 11.03 -11.69
N ALA A 504 45.23 10.09 -10.90
CA ALA A 504 44.47 9.30 -9.93
C ALA A 504 43.62 10.20 -9.01
N ARG A 505 42.28 10.04 -9.01
CA ARG A 505 41.39 11.00 -8.33
C ARG A 505 40.27 10.36 -7.51
N GLY A 506 39.17 9.95 -8.15
CA GLY A 506 38.04 9.30 -7.50
C GLY A 506 38.35 7.85 -7.17
N ILE A 507 37.97 7.41 -5.98
CA ILE A 507 38.33 6.08 -5.46
C ILE A 507 37.12 5.42 -4.80
N ALA A 508 36.88 4.15 -5.14
CA ALA A 508 35.87 3.32 -4.49
C ALA A 508 36.40 1.92 -4.26
N LYS A 509 35.91 1.23 -3.23
CA LYS A 509 36.33 -0.14 -2.90
C LYS A 509 35.17 -1.12 -3.02
N SER A 510 35.42 -2.29 -3.59
CA SER A 510 34.48 -3.42 -3.53
C SER A 510 35.25 -4.75 -3.45
N GLY A 511 34.96 -5.52 -2.39
CA GLY A 511 35.69 -6.75 -2.10
C GLY A 511 37.20 -6.52 -1.98
N ASN A 512 38.01 -7.30 -2.69
CA ASN A 512 39.47 -7.19 -2.69
C ASN A 512 40.02 -6.16 -3.69
N TYR A 513 39.16 -5.33 -4.29
CA TYR A 513 39.54 -4.43 -5.37
C TYR A 513 39.24 -2.97 -5.03
N ILE A 514 40.19 -2.11 -5.38
CA ILE A 514 40.00 -0.67 -5.49
C ILE A 514 39.72 -0.34 -6.95
N TYR A 515 38.74 0.52 -7.16
CA TYR A 515 38.35 1.07 -8.44
C TYR A 515 38.71 2.55 -8.41
N LEU A 516 39.64 2.94 -9.29
CA LEU A 516 40.28 4.25 -9.28
C LEU A 516 40.04 4.93 -10.62
N THR A 517 39.48 6.13 -10.61
CA THR A 517 39.42 6.97 -11.81
C THR A 517 40.75 7.69 -12.00
N CYS A 518 41.15 7.82 -13.26
CA CYS A 518 42.37 8.50 -13.65
C CYS A 518 41.98 9.56 -14.68
N ASP A 519 41.95 10.83 -14.26
CA ASP A 519 41.37 11.91 -15.06
C ASP A 519 42.16 12.13 -16.35
N THR A 520 43.49 12.19 -16.26
CA THR A 520 44.38 12.44 -17.40
C THR A 520 44.60 11.18 -18.24
N TYR A 521 44.47 10.00 -17.64
CA TYR A 521 44.51 8.72 -18.37
C TYR A 521 43.12 8.24 -18.86
N ASP A 522 42.07 9.05 -18.77
CA ASP A 522 40.73 8.77 -19.31
C ASP A 522 40.21 7.34 -19.00
N ALA A 523 40.40 6.89 -17.76
CA ALA A 523 40.25 5.47 -17.45
C ALA A 523 39.70 5.19 -16.04
N LEU A 524 39.11 3.99 -15.94
CA LEU A 524 38.93 3.26 -14.70
C LEU A 524 40.06 2.21 -14.58
N GLN A 525 40.81 2.28 -13.49
CA GLN A 525 41.78 1.26 -13.08
C GLN A 525 41.22 0.39 -11.96
N VAL A 526 41.36 -0.93 -12.09
CA VAL A 526 40.99 -1.89 -11.04
C VAL A 526 42.26 -2.43 -10.42
N ILE A 527 42.42 -2.23 -9.12
CA ILE A 527 43.64 -2.52 -8.36
C ILE A 527 43.32 -3.60 -7.35
N ASN A 528 44.01 -4.73 -7.43
CA ASN A 528 43.92 -5.79 -6.43
C ASN A 528 44.69 -5.38 -5.16
N VAL A 529 43.96 -5.31 -4.05
CA VAL A 529 44.48 -4.94 -2.72
C VAL A 529 44.33 -6.08 -1.70
N SER A 530 44.17 -7.33 -2.15
CA SER A 530 44.15 -8.52 -1.28
C SER A 530 45.42 -8.64 -0.40
N ASN A 531 46.54 -8.11 -0.88
CA ASN A 531 47.71 -7.81 -0.06
C ASN A 531 47.94 -6.29 -0.02
N PRO A 532 47.54 -5.59 1.06
CA PRO A 532 47.70 -4.13 1.18
C PRO A 532 49.15 -3.63 1.10
N ALA A 533 50.15 -4.49 1.37
CA ALA A 533 51.56 -4.12 1.26
C ALA A 533 52.08 -4.21 -0.19
N SER A 534 51.37 -4.89 -1.09
CA SER A 534 51.78 -5.08 -2.50
C SER A 534 50.57 -5.02 -3.45
N PRO A 535 49.95 -3.83 -3.59
CA PRO A 535 48.85 -3.62 -4.53
C PRO A 535 49.30 -3.79 -5.99
N THR A 536 48.45 -4.35 -6.85
CA THR A 536 48.74 -4.56 -8.28
C THR A 536 47.55 -4.19 -9.18
N ILE A 537 47.80 -3.70 -10.40
CA ILE A 537 46.74 -3.46 -11.39
C ILE A 537 46.21 -4.81 -11.88
N ALA A 538 44.90 -5.00 -11.77
CA ALA A 538 44.20 -6.24 -12.10
C ALA A 538 43.34 -6.13 -13.37
N GLY A 539 42.84 -4.93 -13.67
CA GLY A 539 42.02 -4.66 -14.87
C GLY A 539 41.99 -3.17 -15.20
N THR A 540 41.64 -2.83 -16.44
CA THR A 540 41.59 -1.45 -16.92
C THR A 540 40.45 -1.28 -17.93
N VAL A 541 39.73 -0.15 -17.85
CA VAL A 541 38.86 0.34 -18.92
C VAL A 541 39.30 1.76 -19.26
N ARG A 542 39.85 1.96 -20.47
CA ARG A 542 40.20 3.29 -20.98
C ARG A 542 39.30 3.64 -22.16
N ASN A 543 38.71 4.83 -22.13
CA ASN A 543 37.91 5.36 -23.24
C ASN A 543 38.03 6.88 -23.28
N THR A 544 38.76 7.41 -24.26
CA THR A 544 39.05 8.85 -24.41
C THR A 544 37.84 9.69 -24.83
N THR A 545 36.65 9.10 -24.90
CA THR A 545 35.39 9.79 -25.17
C THR A 545 34.51 9.72 -23.94
N THR A 546 34.08 8.53 -23.54
CA THR A 546 33.11 8.35 -22.44
C THR A 546 33.73 8.49 -21.06
N LEU A 547 35.06 8.42 -20.95
CA LEU A 547 35.83 8.58 -19.72
C LEU A 547 36.84 9.74 -19.82
N ASN A 548 36.68 10.65 -20.78
CA ASN A 548 37.56 11.81 -20.94
C ASN A 548 37.52 12.70 -19.67
N GLY A 549 38.63 12.78 -18.93
CA GLY A 549 38.64 13.45 -17.64
C GLY A 549 37.86 12.69 -16.55
N ALA A 550 37.92 11.35 -16.51
CA ALA A 550 37.25 10.51 -15.51
C ALA A 550 37.55 11.00 -14.08
N ARG A 551 36.53 11.49 -13.37
CA ARG A 551 36.72 12.32 -12.18
C ARG A 551 36.30 11.62 -10.89
N ASP A 552 35.08 11.13 -10.83
CA ASP A 552 34.53 10.48 -9.64
C ASP A 552 33.87 9.13 -9.95
N ILE A 553 33.68 8.29 -8.93
CA ILE A 553 33.15 6.94 -9.03
C ILE A 553 32.27 6.54 -7.84
N LYS A 554 31.07 6.02 -8.16
CA LYS A 554 30.21 5.31 -7.20
C LYS A 554 30.05 3.84 -7.60
N ILE A 555 30.15 2.92 -6.64
CA ILE A 555 29.86 1.50 -6.86
C ILE A 555 28.52 1.14 -6.22
N VAL A 556 27.62 0.52 -7.00
CA VAL A 556 26.39 -0.11 -6.50
C VAL A 556 26.26 -1.50 -7.11
N GLY A 557 26.28 -2.52 -6.26
CA GLY A 557 26.26 -3.92 -6.70
C GLY A 557 27.43 -4.25 -7.64
N THR A 558 27.11 -4.69 -8.86
CA THR A 558 28.09 -5.07 -9.89
C THR A 558 28.38 -3.96 -10.91
N TYR A 559 27.99 -2.72 -10.63
CA TYR A 559 28.20 -1.58 -11.52
C TYR A 559 29.01 -0.47 -10.85
N ALA A 560 29.89 0.14 -11.63
CA ALA A 560 30.58 1.39 -11.32
C ALA A 560 30.00 2.51 -12.19
N TYR A 561 29.59 3.61 -11.56
CA TYR A 561 29.06 4.81 -12.18
C TYR A 561 30.14 5.88 -12.11
N ILE A 562 30.52 6.44 -13.26
CA ILE A 562 31.67 7.34 -13.37
C ILE A 562 31.26 8.64 -14.05
N THR A 563 31.73 9.76 -13.52
CA THR A 563 31.65 11.07 -14.17
C THR A 563 32.90 11.33 -14.98
N ALA A 564 32.75 11.97 -16.13
CA ALA A 564 33.85 12.38 -17.00
C ALA A 564 33.79 13.90 -17.21
N TYR A 565 34.70 14.61 -16.57
CA TYR A 565 34.67 16.07 -16.44
C TYR A 565 34.88 16.78 -17.78
N ASP A 566 35.86 16.34 -18.58
CA ASP A 566 36.18 16.99 -19.86
C ASP A 566 35.33 16.45 -21.03
N GLY A 567 34.72 15.28 -20.85
CA GLY A 567 33.83 14.67 -21.83
C GLY A 567 32.36 15.09 -21.72
N ASP A 568 31.94 15.63 -20.58
CA ASP A 568 30.52 15.82 -20.22
C ASP A 568 29.71 14.51 -20.28
N TYR A 569 30.31 13.42 -19.77
CA TYR A 569 29.69 12.09 -19.73
C TYR A 569 29.40 11.63 -18.30
N PHE A 570 28.32 10.86 -18.20
CA PHE A 570 28.09 9.88 -17.15
C PHE A 570 28.18 8.49 -17.77
N THR A 571 29.04 7.62 -17.22
CA THR A 571 29.36 6.31 -17.81
C THR A 571 29.14 5.21 -16.80
N VAL A 572 28.46 4.14 -17.22
CA VAL A 572 28.19 2.95 -16.43
C VAL A 572 29.10 1.82 -16.89
N ILE A 573 29.84 1.23 -15.97
CA ILE A 573 30.78 0.12 -16.22
C ILE A 573 30.33 -1.10 -15.43
N ASN A 574 30.19 -2.24 -16.10
CA ASN A 574 29.97 -3.53 -15.45
C ASN A 574 31.31 -4.03 -14.89
N ILE A 575 31.32 -4.27 -13.58
CA ILE A 575 32.49 -4.72 -12.81
C ILE A 575 32.30 -6.12 -12.22
N SER A 576 31.30 -6.89 -12.70
CA SER A 576 31.06 -8.28 -12.28
C SER A 576 32.29 -9.19 -12.46
N ASN A 577 33.11 -8.91 -13.46
CA ASN A 577 34.46 -9.43 -13.58
C ASN A 577 35.49 -8.29 -13.38
N PRO A 578 36.09 -8.14 -12.19
CA PRO A 578 37.06 -7.07 -11.91
C PRO A 578 38.33 -7.16 -12.77
N LEU A 579 38.64 -8.32 -13.33
CA LEU A 579 39.80 -8.51 -14.22
C LEU A 579 39.52 -8.08 -15.66
N ALA A 580 38.24 -7.96 -16.04
CA ALA A 580 37.81 -7.55 -17.37
C ALA A 580 36.52 -6.71 -17.27
N PRO A 581 36.60 -5.48 -16.73
CA PRO A 581 35.44 -4.60 -16.65
C PRO A 581 35.06 -4.10 -18.05
N THR A 582 33.77 -3.80 -18.27
CA THR A 582 33.27 -3.37 -19.59
C THR A 582 32.28 -2.23 -19.49
N VAL A 583 32.38 -1.24 -20.37
CA VAL A 583 31.38 -0.17 -20.50
C VAL A 583 30.02 -0.79 -20.86
N SER A 584 28.99 -0.49 -20.05
CA SER A 584 27.63 -1.00 -20.24
C SER A 584 26.72 0.01 -20.91
N GLY A 585 26.86 1.30 -20.58
CA GLY A 585 26.05 2.38 -21.10
C GLY A 585 26.62 3.74 -20.71
N SER A 586 26.15 4.80 -21.35
CA SER A 586 26.59 6.16 -21.03
C SER A 586 25.55 7.20 -21.45
N VAL A 587 25.54 8.34 -20.77
CA VAL A 587 24.78 9.55 -21.12
C VAL A 587 25.76 10.69 -21.34
N THR A 588 25.53 11.49 -22.38
CA THR A 588 26.23 12.77 -22.58
C THR A 588 25.23 13.89 -22.79
N ASP A 589 25.56 15.05 -22.26
CA ASP A 589 24.81 16.28 -22.46
C ASP A 589 25.76 17.47 -22.25
N ALA A 590 26.31 18.01 -23.34
CA ALA A 590 27.29 19.09 -23.30
C ALA A 590 26.77 20.40 -22.63
N THR A 591 25.47 20.49 -22.38
CA THR A 591 24.89 21.59 -21.61
C THR A 591 24.73 21.19 -20.15
N ASN A 592 23.95 20.14 -19.88
CA ASN A 592 23.50 19.83 -18.52
C ASN A 592 24.47 18.95 -17.72
N LEU A 593 25.42 18.30 -18.38
CA LEU A 593 26.53 17.56 -17.77
C LEU A 593 27.86 18.29 -17.93
N ASN A 594 27.83 19.59 -18.28
CA ASN A 594 29.05 20.36 -18.50
C ASN A 594 29.92 20.40 -17.24
N GLY A 595 31.09 19.77 -17.32
CA GLY A 595 31.98 19.56 -16.18
C GLY A 595 31.43 18.56 -15.17
N ALA A 596 30.91 17.41 -15.62
CA ALA A 596 30.42 16.34 -14.74
C ALA A 596 31.49 15.96 -13.68
N HIS A 597 31.17 16.18 -12.41
CA HIS A 597 32.18 16.21 -11.34
C HIS A 597 32.05 15.02 -10.38
N HIS A 598 30.96 14.94 -9.62
CA HIS A 598 30.71 13.87 -8.64
C HIS A 598 29.40 13.14 -8.96
N VAL A 599 29.29 11.89 -8.51
CA VAL A 599 28.10 11.06 -8.67
C VAL A 599 27.69 10.41 -7.36
N GLU A 600 26.39 10.50 -7.04
CA GLU A 600 25.79 9.70 -5.98
C GLU A 600 24.55 8.96 -6.51
N VAL A 601 24.26 7.77 -5.98
CA VAL A 601 23.21 6.87 -6.47
C VAL A 601 22.22 6.56 -5.35
N SER A 602 20.93 6.74 -5.64
CA SER A 602 19.83 6.34 -4.75
C SER A 602 18.73 5.64 -5.55
N GLY A 603 18.45 4.38 -5.19
CA GLY A 603 17.50 3.54 -5.91
C GLY A 603 17.84 3.42 -7.40
N ASN A 604 16.90 3.80 -8.26
CA ASN A 604 17.03 3.74 -9.72
C ASN A 604 17.60 5.03 -10.33
N TYR A 605 18.12 5.96 -9.53
CA TYR A 605 18.59 7.26 -10.02
C TYR A 605 20.02 7.55 -9.60
N ALA A 606 20.78 8.13 -10.53
CA ALA A 606 22.07 8.75 -10.28
C ALA A 606 21.93 10.28 -10.33
N TYR A 607 22.59 10.96 -9.41
CA TYR A 607 22.66 12.42 -9.31
C TYR A 607 24.09 12.83 -9.61
N VAL A 608 24.27 13.71 -10.59
CA VAL A 608 25.59 14.11 -11.09
C VAL A 608 25.75 15.61 -10.97
N SER A 609 26.75 16.07 -10.22
CA SER A 609 27.06 17.51 -10.15
C SER A 609 27.71 17.95 -11.46
N ALA A 610 27.20 19.01 -12.07
CA ALA A 610 27.75 19.62 -13.28
C ALA A 610 28.46 20.92 -12.91
N TYR A 611 29.78 20.84 -12.76
CA TYR A 611 30.62 21.89 -12.19
C TYR A 611 30.54 23.21 -12.96
N LEU A 612 30.54 23.15 -14.30
CA LEU A 612 30.54 24.34 -15.15
C LEU A 612 29.11 24.82 -15.47
N ASN A 613 28.14 23.92 -15.49
CA ASN A 613 26.73 24.28 -15.71
C ASN A 613 26.03 24.83 -14.45
N ALA A 614 26.65 24.73 -13.28
CA ALA A 614 26.05 25.15 -12.02
C ALA A 614 24.71 24.44 -11.73
N SER A 615 24.70 23.11 -11.87
CA SER A 615 23.49 22.29 -11.70
C SER A 615 23.79 20.87 -11.21
N VAL A 616 22.75 20.11 -10.89
CA VAL A 616 22.82 18.65 -10.71
C VAL A 616 21.95 17.97 -11.76
N ARG A 617 22.50 17.03 -12.53
CA ARG A 617 21.74 16.22 -13.49
C ARG A 617 21.24 14.95 -12.82
N VAL A 618 19.93 14.67 -12.94
CA VAL A 618 19.33 13.39 -12.56
C VAL A 618 19.30 12.46 -13.76
N ILE A 619 19.72 11.22 -13.57
CA ILE A 619 19.83 10.19 -14.59
C ILE A 619 19.10 8.93 -14.08
N ASP A 620 18.15 8.43 -14.86
CA ASP A 620 17.53 7.13 -14.64
C ASP A 620 18.51 6.02 -15.05
N ILE A 621 18.80 5.14 -14.10
CA ILE A 621 19.71 4.00 -14.22
C ILE A 621 18.98 2.66 -13.98
N SER A 622 17.65 2.64 -14.03
CA SER A 622 16.83 1.42 -13.93
C SER A 622 17.25 0.35 -14.94
N THR A 623 17.77 0.79 -16.10
CA THR A 623 18.44 -0.07 -17.08
C THR A 623 19.90 0.38 -17.24
N PRO A 624 20.87 -0.22 -16.52
CA PRO A 624 22.28 0.21 -16.52
C PRO A 624 22.96 0.21 -17.89
N THR A 625 22.45 -0.56 -18.85
CA THR A 625 22.95 -0.60 -20.24
C THR A 625 22.39 0.52 -21.12
N ALA A 626 21.34 1.21 -20.66
CA ALA A 626 20.68 2.29 -21.37
C ALA A 626 20.25 3.39 -20.37
N PRO A 627 21.20 4.04 -19.66
CA PRO A 627 20.88 5.14 -18.76
C PRO A 627 20.27 6.31 -19.52
N VAL A 628 19.34 7.05 -18.90
CA VAL A 628 18.62 8.17 -19.54
C VAL A 628 18.64 9.39 -18.64
N GLY A 629 19.11 10.53 -19.14
CA GLY A 629 19.05 11.79 -18.40
C GLY A 629 17.61 12.29 -18.28
N VAL A 630 17.13 12.49 -17.06
CA VAL A 630 15.73 12.83 -16.75
C VAL A 630 15.51 14.33 -16.67
N ILE A 631 16.12 14.97 -15.68
CA ILE A 631 15.91 16.39 -15.37
C ILE A 631 17.22 17.03 -14.91
N ASN A 632 17.38 18.31 -15.19
CA ASN A 632 18.46 19.12 -14.66
C ASN A 632 17.96 20.00 -13.52
N ILE A 633 18.62 19.94 -12.37
CA ILE A 633 18.32 20.71 -11.16
C ILE A 633 19.19 21.97 -11.19
N SER A 634 18.64 23.08 -11.69
CA SER A 634 19.33 24.37 -11.65
C SER A 634 19.09 25.07 -10.32
N GLY A 635 20.14 25.64 -9.73
CA GLY A 635 20.10 26.23 -8.39
C GLY A 635 19.12 27.40 -8.21
N GLY A 636 18.64 28.05 -9.27
CA GLY A 636 17.75 29.21 -9.16
C GLY A 636 18.29 30.26 -8.18
N SER A 637 17.46 30.64 -7.19
CA SER A 637 17.83 31.54 -6.08
C SER A 637 18.85 30.95 -5.09
N TYR A 638 18.96 29.62 -5.02
CA TYR A 638 19.95 28.91 -4.20
C TYR A 638 21.36 29.05 -4.77
N SER A 639 21.49 29.16 -6.10
CA SER A 639 22.75 29.27 -6.84
C SER A 639 23.72 28.11 -6.54
N LEU A 640 23.98 27.25 -7.52
CA LEU A 640 24.95 26.16 -7.39
C LEU A 640 26.25 26.56 -8.07
N THR A 641 27.00 27.52 -7.55
CA THR A 641 28.27 27.91 -8.19
C THR A 641 29.30 26.81 -7.99
N ASN A 642 29.71 26.15 -9.08
CA ASN A 642 30.72 25.10 -9.07
C ASN A 642 30.41 23.95 -8.09
N PRO A 643 29.30 23.21 -8.29
CA PRO A 643 28.95 22.10 -7.42
C PRO A 643 30.02 21.01 -7.55
N ARG A 644 30.51 20.49 -6.42
CA ARG A 644 31.57 19.48 -6.40
C ARG A 644 31.00 18.16 -5.91
N ASP A 645 30.83 18.02 -4.61
CA ASP A 645 30.43 16.79 -3.94
C ASP A 645 28.92 16.71 -3.71
N LEU A 646 28.42 15.48 -3.64
CA LEU A 646 27.03 15.11 -3.43
C LEU A 646 26.93 14.05 -2.34
N LEU A 647 26.08 14.32 -1.36
CA LEU A 647 25.79 13.38 -0.28
C LEU A 647 24.28 13.13 -0.22
N ILE A 648 23.86 11.85 -0.22
CA ILE A 648 22.46 11.46 -0.05
C ILE A 648 22.22 10.97 1.37
N ASP A 649 21.17 11.48 2.02
CA ASP A 649 20.65 10.99 3.30
C ASP A 649 19.13 10.84 3.21
N GLY A 650 18.68 9.59 3.04
CA GLY A 650 17.27 9.29 2.79
C GLY A 650 16.73 10.05 1.58
N ASP A 651 15.73 10.90 1.82
CA ASP A 651 15.08 11.72 0.79
C ASP A 651 15.79 13.06 0.54
N LYS A 652 17.00 13.29 1.07
CA LYS A 652 17.74 14.55 0.92
C LYS A 652 19.03 14.36 0.13
N LEU A 653 19.31 15.31 -0.74
CA LEU A 653 20.55 15.48 -1.46
C LEU A 653 21.24 16.77 -0.96
N PHE A 654 22.40 16.62 -0.33
CA PHE A 654 23.30 17.70 0.03
C PHE A 654 24.29 17.92 -1.10
N ILE A 655 24.49 19.18 -1.47
CA ILE A 655 25.29 19.58 -2.63
C ILE A 655 26.30 20.61 -2.14
N SER A 656 27.59 20.26 -2.15
CA SER A 656 28.63 21.25 -1.89
C SER A 656 28.74 22.18 -3.09
N SER A 657 28.71 23.48 -2.83
CA SER A 657 28.83 24.53 -3.84
C SER A 657 30.07 25.35 -3.55
N TYR A 658 31.17 24.92 -4.17
CA TYR A 658 32.50 25.43 -3.90
C TYR A 658 32.62 26.94 -4.16
N GLY A 659 32.01 27.45 -5.23
CA GLY A 659 32.20 28.84 -5.66
C GLY A 659 31.31 29.86 -4.94
N ASN A 660 30.38 29.42 -4.09
CA ASN A 660 29.55 30.34 -3.29
C ASN A 660 29.46 29.93 -1.82
N ASP A 661 30.42 29.13 -1.37
CA ASP A 661 30.68 28.82 0.04
C ASP A 661 29.45 28.28 0.75
N ALA A 662 28.79 27.30 0.12
CA ALA A 662 27.50 26.82 0.57
C ALA A 662 27.31 25.30 0.48
N ILE A 663 26.42 24.81 1.33
CA ILE A 663 25.80 23.49 1.20
C ILE A 663 24.33 23.73 0.85
N ASN A 664 23.95 23.33 -0.36
CA ASN A 664 22.57 23.40 -0.82
C ASN A 664 21.89 22.04 -0.57
N ILE A 665 20.63 22.07 -0.14
CA ILE A 665 19.89 20.87 0.21
C ILE A 665 18.67 20.78 -0.71
N ALA A 666 18.54 19.67 -1.41
CA ALA A 666 17.37 19.34 -2.20
C ALA A 666 16.63 18.13 -1.62
N ASP A 667 15.31 18.16 -1.64
CA ASP A 667 14.47 16.98 -1.46
C ASP A 667 14.42 16.21 -2.77
N ILE A 668 14.70 14.91 -2.68
CA ILE A 668 14.74 13.95 -3.78
C ILE A 668 13.79 12.77 -3.54
N SER A 669 12.82 12.89 -2.62
CA SER A 669 11.77 11.88 -2.38
C SER A 669 10.99 11.54 -3.65
N VAL A 670 10.87 12.50 -4.56
CA VAL A 670 10.43 12.29 -5.94
C VAL A 670 11.59 12.66 -6.87
N PRO A 671 12.44 11.70 -7.28
CA PRO A 671 13.66 11.96 -8.05
C PRO A 671 13.44 12.71 -9.37
N THR A 672 12.24 12.60 -9.96
CA THR A 672 11.87 13.27 -11.20
C THR A 672 11.47 14.75 -10.99
N THR A 673 11.18 15.16 -9.76
CA THR A 673 10.80 16.53 -9.38
C THR A 673 11.47 16.95 -8.08
N PRO A 674 12.81 17.03 -8.05
CA PRO A 674 13.54 17.43 -6.85
C PRO A 674 13.38 18.92 -6.57
N VAL A 675 13.36 19.29 -5.29
CA VAL A 675 13.05 20.66 -4.85
C VAL A 675 14.10 21.14 -3.87
N PHE A 676 14.67 22.34 -4.04
CA PHE A 676 15.57 22.93 -3.04
C PHE A 676 14.81 23.36 -1.79
N VAL A 677 15.35 22.99 -0.63
CA VAL A 677 14.66 23.12 0.66
C VAL A 677 15.42 23.97 1.64
N ASN A 678 16.75 24.02 1.50
CA ASN A 678 17.57 24.80 2.41
C ASN A 678 18.93 25.12 1.79
N LYS A 679 19.58 26.15 2.35
CA LYS A 679 20.94 26.55 2.03
C LYS A 679 21.67 26.95 3.29
N ILE A 680 22.83 26.37 3.50
CA ILE A 680 23.78 26.82 4.53
C ILE A 680 24.87 27.58 3.82
N ILE A 681 25.21 28.76 4.31
CA ILE A 681 26.24 29.62 3.72
C ILE A 681 27.34 29.88 4.74
N HIS A 682 28.53 30.18 4.23
CA HIS A 682 29.60 30.79 4.99
C HIS A 682 29.15 32.12 5.60
N ASN A 683 29.12 32.16 6.92
CA ASN A 683 28.72 33.34 7.71
C ASN A 683 29.25 33.23 9.14
N ALA A 684 28.87 34.16 10.03
CA ALA A 684 29.31 34.12 11.42
C ALA A 684 28.88 32.85 12.18
N ALA A 685 27.79 32.20 11.77
CA ALA A 685 27.32 30.94 12.35
C ALA A 685 28.07 29.72 11.81
N ASN A 686 28.47 29.74 10.53
CA ASN A 686 29.25 28.68 9.87
C ASN A 686 30.53 29.27 9.26
N PRO A 687 31.55 29.57 10.08
CA PRO A 687 32.64 30.45 9.69
C PRO A 687 33.73 29.77 8.85
N LEU A 688 33.66 28.46 8.57
CA LEU A 688 34.68 27.74 7.80
C LEU A 688 34.14 27.09 6.52
N LEU A 689 32.89 27.34 6.12
CA LEU A 689 32.32 26.84 4.86
C LEU A 689 32.88 27.50 3.58
N ASP A 690 34.09 28.07 3.64
CA ASP A 690 34.73 28.71 2.47
C ASP A 690 35.39 27.64 1.58
N GLY A 691 34.91 27.52 0.34
CA GLY A 691 35.32 26.48 -0.60
C GLY A 691 34.90 25.07 -0.16
N VAL A 692 33.61 24.87 0.16
CA VAL A 692 33.06 23.55 0.50
C VAL A 692 33.37 22.54 -0.60
N ASP A 693 34.06 21.46 -0.26
CA ASP A 693 34.47 20.42 -1.19
C ASP A 693 33.83 19.08 -0.77
N GLY A 694 34.50 18.27 0.06
CA GLY A 694 34.01 16.98 0.53
C GLY A 694 32.97 17.03 1.65
N LEU A 695 32.00 16.12 1.59
CA LEU A 695 30.88 15.93 2.51
C LEU A 695 30.82 14.48 2.97
N PHE A 696 30.74 14.27 4.29
CA PHE A 696 30.55 12.93 4.84
C PHE A 696 29.56 12.94 5.99
N LYS A 697 28.78 11.88 6.15
CA LYS A 697 27.75 11.80 7.19
C LYS A 697 27.94 10.60 8.11
N VAL A 698 27.83 10.85 9.42
CA VAL A 698 27.69 9.82 10.45
C VAL A 698 26.63 10.23 11.45
N GLY A 699 25.61 9.38 11.64
CA GLY A 699 24.48 9.70 12.51
C GLY A 699 23.81 11.01 12.10
N ASN A 700 23.69 11.95 13.04
CA ASN A 700 23.13 13.28 12.82
C ASN A 700 24.19 14.33 12.46
N PHE A 701 25.44 13.95 12.22
CA PHE A 701 26.50 14.90 11.91
C PHE A 701 26.91 14.85 10.43
N ILE A 702 27.02 16.01 9.82
CA ILE A 702 27.64 16.21 8.51
C ILE A 702 29.01 16.84 8.74
N TYR A 703 30.03 16.16 8.23
CA TYR A 703 31.44 16.54 8.26
C TYR A 703 31.78 17.15 6.92
N VAL A 704 32.35 18.34 6.95
CA VAL A 704 32.56 19.18 5.78
C VAL A 704 34.04 19.48 5.67
N ALA A 705 34.67 18.99 4.61
CA ALA A 705 35.99 19.41 4.20
C ALA A 705 35.87 20.71 3.40
N SER A 706 36.44 21.78 3.93
CA SER A 706 36.44 23.10 3.30
C SER A 706 37.83 23.45 2.81
N TYR A 707 37.99 23.45 1.48
CA TYR A 707 39.26 23.56 0.80
C TYR A 707 39.95 24.89 1.07
N LEU A 708 39.25 26.01 0.91
CA LEU A 708 39.84 27.35 1.06
C LEU A 708 40.08 27.70 2.54
N SER A 709 39.17 27.28 3.43
CA SER A 709 39.36 27.42 4.88
C SER A 709 40.41 26.48 5.48
N SER A 710 40.86 25.44 4.74
CA SER A 710 41.77 24.41 5.25
C SER A 710 41.26 23.79 6.55
N ALA A 711 40.00 23.34 6.51
CA ALA A 711 39.22 23.06 7.70
C ALA A 711 38.35 21.82 7.59
N LEU A 712 38.09 21.23 8.76
CA LEU A 712 36.93 20.38 9.01
C LEU A 712 35.90 21.20 9.78
N GLU A 713 34.71 21.38 9.21
CA GLU A 713 33.53 21.91 9.89
C GLU A 713 32.51 20.80 10.14
N ILE A 714 31.91 20.76 11.32
CA ILE A 714 30.95 19.73 11.73
C ILE A 714 29.60 20.41 11.97
N LEU A 715 28.60 19.97 11.22
CA LEU A 715 27.23 20.43 11.31
C LEU A 715 26.38 19.33 11.96
N GLU A 716 25.57 19.71 12.94
CA GLU A 716 24.57 18.84 13.56
C GLU A 716 23.24 19.07 12.84
N ALA A 717 22.79 18.01 12.17
CA ALA A 717 21.45 17.92 11.63
C ALA A 717 20.52 17.78 12.84
N SER A 718 20.01 18.90 13.34
CA SER A 718 19.00 18.85 14.39
C SER A 718 17.75 18.27 13.75
N SER A 719 17.59 16.97 13.94
CA SER A 719 16.30 16.38 13.79
C SER A 719 15.42 16.96 14.89
N LEU A 720 14.47 17.81 14.53
CA LEU A 720 13.18 17.78 15.23
C LEU A 720 12.53 16.44 14.89
N TYR A 721 13.12 15.33 15.35
CA TYR A 721 12.30 14.18 15.64
C TYR A 721 11.58 14.60 16.92
N PRO A 722 10.24 14.79 16.90
CA PRO A 722 9.52 14.75 18.16
C PRO A 722 9.98 13.47 18.86
N THR A 723 10.21 13.52 20.16
CA THR A 723 10.74 12.37 20.92
C THR A 723 9.85 11.12 20.84
N VAL A 724 8.67 11.21 20.20
CA VAL A 724 7.78 10.12 19.82
C VAL A 724 7.06 10.47 18.50
N PRO A 725 7.65 10.28 17.29
CA PRO A 725 6.90 10.42 16.05
C PRO A 725 5.93 9.24 15.91
N TYR A 726 4.69 9.53 15.52
CA TYR A 726 3.76 8.51 15.04
C TYR A 726 3.32 8.82 13.61
N ILE A 727 3.29 7.80 12.78
CA ILE A 727 2.72 7.84 11.43
C ILE A 727 1.32 7.25 11.47
N THR A 728 0.41 7.85 10.71
CA THR A 728 -0.95 7.33 10.56
C THR A 728 -1.13 6.86 9.13
N THR A 729 -1.88 5.79 8.92
CA THR A 729 -2.30 5.43 7.56
C THR A 729 -3.10 6.56 6.93
N ASN A 730 -2.62 7.06 5.79
CA ASN A 730 -3.24 8.19 5.07
C ASN A 730 -4.58 7.81 4.43
N THR A 731 -4.80 6.53 4.16
CA THR A 731 -6.03 6.00 3.57
C THR A 731 -6.70 5.00 4.51
N ASN A 732 -8.03 4.97 4.47
CA ASN A 732 -8.82 3.93 5.11
C ASN A 732 -8.75 2.66 4.30
N THR A 733 -8.45 1.53 4.93
CA THR A 733 -8.60 0.22 4.27
C THR A 733 -9.90 -0.40 4.72
N THR A 734 -10.84 -0.57 3.79
CA THR A 734 -12.05 -1.35 4.06
C THR A 734 -11.71 -2.83 4.01
N TYR A 735 -12.24 -3.59 4.97
CA TYR A 735 -12.08 -5.04 5.02
C TYR A 735 -13.44 -5.71 5.12
N LEU A 736 -13.49 -6.98 4.70
CA LEU A 736 -14.71 -7.78 4.74
C LEU A 736 -14.53 -8.88 5.77
N GLY A 737 -15.47 -8.97 6.72
CA GLY A 737 -15.44 -9.99 7.77
C GLY A 737 -14.71 -9.56 9.04
N ALA A 738 -14.22 -10.54 9.79
CA ALA A 738 -13.56 -10.33 11.08
C ALA A 738 -12.04 -10.31 10.92
N LEU A 739 -11.37 -9.41 11.64
CA LEU A 739 -9.91 -9.33 11.69
C LEU A 739 -9.35 -10.52 12.46
N TYR A 740 -8.33 -11.18 11.92
CA TYR A 740 -7.69 -12.33 12.59
C TYR A 740 -6.17 -12.27 12.61
N ASN A 741 -5.58 -11.41 11.79
CA ASN A 741 -4.14 -11.30 11.71
C ASN A 741 -3.70 -9.86 11.44
N MET A 742 -2.63 -9.46 12.11
CA MET A 742 -1.88 -8.25 11.86
C MET A 742 -0.40 -8.58 12.04
N ILE A 743 0.34 -8.54 10.94
CA ILE A 743 1.79 -8.80 10.94
C ILE A 743 2.53 -7.58 10.42
N GLU A 744 3.72 -7.41 10.96
CA GLU A 744 4.65 -6.37 10.58
C GLU A 744 5.84 -7.00 9.87
N LYS A 745 6.28 -6.35 8.81
CA LYS A 745 7.58 -6.56 8.20
C LYS A 745 8.45 -5.38 8.61
N VAL A 746 9.47 -5.66 9.41
CA VAL A 746 10.49 -4.69 9.80
C VAL A 746 11.44 -4.44 8.64
N GLY A 747 11.86 -3.19 8.46
CA GLY A 747 12.91 -2.85 7.48
C GLY A 747 14.22 -3.57 7.80
N VAL A 748 15.04 -3.82 6.77
CA VAL A 748 16.30 -4.60 6.87
C VAL A 748 17.30 -4.02 7.88
N ASN A 749 17.16 -2.72 8.20
CA ASN A 749 18.01 -1.98 9.14
C ASN A 749 17.25 -1.42 10.35
N ASN A 750 16.04 -1.92 10.65
CA ASN A 750 15.28 -1.46 11.81
C ASN A 750 15.92 -1.97 13.12
N ALA A 751 16.41 -1.04 13.94
CA ALA A 751 16.94 -1.31 15.28
C ALA A 751 16.08 -0.69 16.40
N GLY A 752 15.14 0.22 16.08
CA GLY A 752 14.25 0.83 17.07
C GLY A 752 12.94 0.08 17.32
N ASN A 753 12.17 0.56 18.31
CA ASN A 753 10.94 -0.07 18.78
C ASN A 753 9.71 0.49 18.07
N MET A 754 8.89 -0.39 17.48
CA MET A 754 7.62 -0.02 16.88
C MET A 754 6.44 -0.50 17.73
N LYS A 755 5.50 0.41 17.95
CA LYS A 755 4.23 0.13 18.62
C LYS A 755 3.08 0.77 17.90
N TYR A 756 1.86 0.32 18.17
CA TYR A 756 0.69 0.73 17.41
C TYR A 756 -0.49 1.06 18.30
N GLN A 757 -1.35 1.92 17.76
CA GLN A 757 -2.77 1.95 18.08
C GLN A 757 -3.56 1.59 16.83
N ILE A 758 -4.68 0.89 16.99
CA ILE A 758 -5.49 0.40 15.86
C ILE A 758 -6.91 0.94 15.92
N SER A 759 -7.55 1.08 14.76
CA SER A 759 -8.89 1.61 14.61
C SER A 759 -9.66 0.78 13.59
N LYS A 760 -10.98 0.63 13.79
CA LYS A 760 -11.89 0.04 12.80
C LYS A 760 -13.09 0.91 12.43
N ASN A 761 -13.08 2.16 12.90
CA ASN A 761 -14.09 3.17 12.59
C ASN A 761 -13.49 4.33 11.78
N GLY A 762 -12.56 4.01 10.87
CA GLY A 762 -11.96 4.97 9.95
C GLY A 762 -11.03 6.00 10.61
N GLY A 763 -10.49 5.69 11.79
CA GLY A 763 -9.62 6.59 12.55
C GLY A 763 -10.35 7.60 13.44
N VAL A 764 -11.65 7.45 13.67
CA VAL A 764 -12.37 8.29 14.65
C VAL A 764 -11.85 8.04 16.06
N ASN A 765 -11.69 6.77 16.46
CA ASN A 765 -11.05 6.37 17.70
C ASN A 765 -9.91 5.38 17.42
N TYR A 766 -8.81 5.52 18.15
CA TYR A 766 -7.68 4.58 18.12
C TYR A 766 -7.58 3.89 19.47
N TYR A 767 -7.36 2.58 19.44
CA TYR A 767 -7.39 1.73 20.61
C TYR A 767 -6.05 1.04 20.82
N TYR A 768 -5.75 0.80 22.09
CA TYR A 768 -4.69 -0.07 22.54
C TYR A 768 -5.24 -1.03 23.61
N TRP A 769 -4.64 -2.21 23.71
CA TRP A 769 -4.86 -3.18 24.75
C TRP A 769 -4.10 -2.78 26.02
N ASN A 770 -4.82 -2.54 27.11
CA ASN A 770 -4.21 -2.15 28.39
C ASN A 770 -3.79 -3.34 29.27
N GLY A 771 -3.83 -4.56 28.73
CA GLY A 771 -3.63 -5.82 29.47
C GLY A 771 -4.93 -6.56 29.82
N ASN A 772 -6.09 -5.89 29.76
CA ASN A 772 -7.39 -6.48 30.09
C ASN A 772 -8.50 -6.18 29.07
N ALA A 773 -8.48 -5.00 28.45
CA ALA A 773 -9.47 -4.57 27.46
C ALA A 773 -8.86 -3.61 26.42
N TRP A 774 -9.53 -3.47 25.28
CA TRP A 774 -9.25 -2.42 24.31
C TRP A 774 -9.80 -1.08 24.80
N ILE A 775 -8.93 -0.11 25.02
CA ILE A 775 -9.28 1.24 25.50
C ILE A 775 -8.78 2.27 24.49
N ILE A 776 -9.48 3.40 24.39
CA ILE A 776 -9.08 4.52 23.52
C ILE A 776 -7.75 5.09 24.01
N GLY A 777 -6.78 5.16 23.09
CA GLY A 777 -5.47 5.77 23.32
C GLY A 777 -5.41 7.19 22.76
N ASN A 778 -4.64 8.04 23.43
CA ASN A 778 -4.36 9.40 23.00
C ASN A 778 -3.28 9.41 21.92
N ALA A 779 -3.42 10.34 20.97
CA ALA A 779 -2.38 10.61 19.99
C ALA A 779 -1.11 11.13 20.71
N GLY A 780 0.06 10.61 20.36
CA GLY A 780 1.35 11.01 20.96
C GLY A 780 1.71 10.37 22.32
N ASP A 781 0.81 9.61 22.96
CA ASP A 781 1.14 8.92 24.22
C ASP A 781 1.68 7.51 23.94
N TYR A 782 3.02 7.37 23.96
CA TYR A 782 3.70 6.09 23.71
C TYR A 782 3.34 5.00 24.73
N SER A 783 2.96 5.37 25.96
CA SER A 783 2.56 4.39 26.98
C SER A 783 1.21 3.74 26.68
N GLN A 784 0.41 4.37 25.81
CA GLN A 784 -0.91 3.92 25.36
C GLN A 784 -0.83 3.27 23.98
N THR A 785 0.14 2.38 23.81
CA THR A 785 0.41 1.68 22.56
C THR A 785 0.76 0.21 22.84
N ASN A 786 0.70 -0.63 21.81
CA ASN A 786 1.07 -2.03 21.91
C ASN A 786 2.08 -2.43 20.84
N ASP A 787 2.97 -3.36 21.17
CA ASP A 787 3.74 -4.06 20.15
C ASP A 787 2.82 -4.94 19.27
N ILE A 788 3.34 -5.34 18.11
CA ILE A 788 2.58 -6.14 17.14
C ILE A 788 2.14 -7.49 17.72
N ALA A 789 2.96 -8.08 18.60
CA ALA A 789 2.67 -9.38 19.23
C ALA A 789 1.45 -9.29 20.16
N THR A 790 1.35 -8.21 20.95
CA THR A 790 0.22 -7.95 21.84
C THR A 790 -1.05 -7.71 21.04
N ILE A 791 -0.96 -6.99 19.92
CA ILE A 791 -2.12 -6.78 19.04
C ILE A 791 -2.56 -8.11 18.45
N GLN A 792 -1.63 -8.89 17.90
CA GLN A 792 -1.92 -10.20 17.30
C GLN A 792 -2.59 -11.15 18.29
N ALA A 793 -2.12 -11.18 19.54
CA ALA A 793 -2.71 -12.02 20.59
C ALA A 793 -4.15 -11.62 20.95
N ASN A 794 -4.55 -10.36 20.70
CA ASN A 794 -5.84 -9.81 21.15
C ASN A 794 -6.75 -9.34 19.99
N ILE A 795 -6.32 -9.47 18.73
CA ILE A 795 -7.01 -8.93 17.55
C ILE A 795 -8.42 -9.52 17.38
N LEU A 796 -8.62 -10.80 17.71
CA LEU A 796 -9.93 -11.45 17.62
C LEU A 796 -10.97 -10.79 18.54
N SER A 797 -10.55 -10.38 19.75
CA SER A 797 -11.44 -9.69 20.70
C SER A 797 -11.75 -8.26 20.24
N PHE A 798 -10.86 -7.64 19.44
CA PHE A 798 -11.07 -6.30 18.89
C PHE A 798 -12.31 -6.24 17.97
N ASN A 799 -12.66 -7.35 17.32
CA ASN A 799 -13.87 -7.46 16.48
C ASN A 799 -15.16 -7.10 17.24
N ASN A 800 -15.18 -7.21 18.57
CA ASN A 800 -16.36 -6.93 19.39
C ASN A 800 -16.38 -5.51 20.03
N VAL A 801 -15.33 -4.70 19.85
CA VAL A 801 -15.16 -3.42 20.57
C VAL A 801 -16.08 -2.31 20.05
N ILE A 802 -16.27 -2.22 18.73
CA ILE A 802 -17.16 -1.24 18.08
C ILE A 802 -17.68 -1.83 16.76
N SER A 803 -18.78 -1.35 16.19
CA SER A 803 -19.15 -1.73 14.81
C SER A 803 -18.33 -0.92 13.80
N GLY A 804 -17.69 -1.57 12.83
CA GLY A 804 -16.97 -0.88 11.75
C GLY A 804 -16.07 -1.82 10.95
N ASN A 805 -15.91 -1.52 9.67
CA ASN A 805 -15.17 -2.32 8.69
C ASN A 805 -14.08 -1.49 7.97
N SER A 806 -13.67 -0.36 8.58
CA SER A 806 -12.70 0.57 8.01
C SER A 806 -11.50 0.68 8.94
N PHE A 807 -10.41 0.01 8.59
CA PHE A 807 -9.22 -0.09 9.41
C PHE A 807 -8.27 1.10 9.19
N ARG A 808 -7.72 1.60 10.30
CA ARG A 808 -6.53 2.47 10.33
C ARG A 808 -5.59 2.04 11.44
N LEU A 809 -4.33 2.37 11.28
CA LEU A 809 -3.35 2.29 12.36
C LEU A 809 -2.62 3.61 12.54
N ARG A 810 -2.15 3.81 13.77
CA ARG A 810 -1.10 4.75 14.13
C ARG A 810 0.10 3.93 14.55
N ALA A 811 1.22 4.04 13.86
CA ALA A 811 2.47 3.41 14.25
C ALA A 811 3.37 4.46 14.92
N TYR A 812 3.91 4.11 16.08
CA TYR A 812 4.79 4.92 16.90
C TYR A 812 6.19 4.36 16.77
N LEU A 813 7.13 5.18 16.30
CA LEU A 813 8.50 4.79 16.06
C LEU A 813 9.35 5.38 17.19
N GLU A 814 9.84 4.55 18.10
CA GLU A 814 10.73 4.99 19.19
C GLU A 814 12.17 4.62 18.84
N SER A 815 13.03 5.63 18.81
CA SER A 815 14.47 5.53 18.62
C SER A 815 15.18 6.24 19.77
N ASP A 816 16.30 5.69 20.22
CA ASP A 816 17.19 6.34 21.18
C ASP A 816 18.09 7.44 20.54
N GLY A 817 17.87 7.73 19.24
CA GLY A 817 18.63 8.69 18.46
C GLY A 817 19.91 8.12 17.84
N THR A 818 20.26 6.86 18.13
CA THR A 818 21.39 6.14 17.53
C THR A 818 20.94 4.98 16.63
N GLU A 819 19.73 4.48 16.85
CA GLU A 819 19.13 3.35 16.13
C GLU A 819 18.16 3.81 15.04
N LYS A 820 18.28 3.27 13.82
CA LYS A 820 17.31 3.53 12.73
C LYS A 820 15.98 2.85 13.07
N SER A 821 14.88 3.61 13.03
CA SER A 821 13.51 3.07 13.12
C SER A 821 12.84 3.16 11.75
N GLU A 822 12.39 2.03 11.21
CA GLU A 822 11.84 1.94 9.86
C GLU A 822 10.68 0.93 9.81
N LEU A 823 9.49 1.43 9.46
CA LEU A 823 8.34 0.62 9.12
C LEU A 823 8.37 0.33 7.62
N ASP A 824 8.37 -0.94 7.22
CA ASP A 824 8.34 -1.37 5.82
C ASP A 824 6.89 -1.69 5.40
N ASP A 825 6.34 -2.83 5.84
CA ASP A 825 4.97 -3.23 5.55
C ASP A 825 4.19 -3.63 6.82
N VAL A 826 2.90 -3.30 6.85
CA VAL A 826 1.94 -3.87 7.81
C VAL A 826 0.85 -4.58 7.03
N THR A 827 0.75 -5.89 7.20
CA THR A 827 -0.31 -6.70 6.58
C THR A 827 -1.40 -6.96 7.60
N ILE A 828 -2.63 -6.65 7.21
CA ILE A 828 -3.84 -6.95 7.99
C ILE A 828 -4.66 -7.98 7.21
N SER A 829 -5.15 -9.00 7.88
CA SER A 829 -5.96 -10.05 7.27
C SER A 829 -7.34 -10.13 7.94
N SER A 830 -8.36 -10.28 7.10
CA SER A 830 -9.75 -10.45 7.51
C SER A 830 -10.37 -11.66 6.82
N ASP A 831 -11.31 -12.31 7.48
CA ASP A 831 -12.00 -13.48 6.94
C ASP A 831 -13.53 -13.35 7.10
N ASN A 832 -14.25 -13.59 6.01
CA ASN A 832 -15.71 -13.61 5.95
C ASN A 832 -16.26 -14.91 5.36
N THR A 833 -15.42 -15.93 5.16
CA THR A 833 -15.77 -17.19 4.54
C THR A 833 -15.75 -18.33 5.55
N ALA A 834 -16.67 -19.28 5.43
CA ALA A 834 -16.67 -20.47 6.27
C ALA A 834 -15.78 -21.58 5.67
N PRO A 835 -15.25 -22.51 6.49
CA PRO A 835 -14.42 -23.61 6.00
C PRO A 835 -15.08 -24.41 4.87
N ILE A 836 -14.28 -24.93 3.94
CA ILE A 836 -14.74 -25.77 2.84
C ILE A 836 -14.60 -27.24 3.24
N ILE A 837 -15.70 -28.00 3.18
CA ILE A 837 -15.66 -29.46 3.41
C ILE A 837 -15.51 -30.15 2.05
N SER A 838 -14.30 -30.63 1.74
CA SER A 838 -13.91 -31.16 0.43
C SER A 838 -14.47 -32.56 0.17
N SER A 839 -14.51 -33.42 1.18
CA SER A 839 -15.01 -34.80 1.04
C SER A 839 -15.47 -35.39 2.37
N SER A 840 -16.23 -36.47 2.28
CA SER A 840 -16.65 -37.28 3.41
C SER A 840 -16.50 -38.76 3.05
N SER A 841 -16.13 -39.58 4.02
CA SER A 841 -16.13 -41.04 3.93
C SER A 841 -17.05 -41.61 5.03
N PRO A 842 -18.13 -42.31 4.67
CA PRO A 842 -18.61 -42.56 3.32
C PRO A 842 -19.07 -41.25 2.64
N SER A 843 -19.17 -41.29 1.30
CA SER A 843 -19.90 -40.26 0.56
C SER A 843 -21.38 -40.34 0.91
N SER A 844 -22.15 -39.30 0.58
CA SER A 844 -23.62 -39.44 0.60
C SER A 844 -24.03 -40.61 -0.32
N ASP A 845 -25.02 -41.36 0.12
CA ASP A 845 -25.49 -42.63 -0.42
C ASP A 845 -24.46 -43.78 -0.42
N GLY A 846 -23.40 -43.65 0.38
CA GLY A 846 -22.44 -44.72 0.62
C GLY A 846 -23.07 -45.91 1.34
N ILE A 847 -22.58 -47.10 1.05
CA ILE A 847 -22.98 -48.35 1.70
C ILE A 847 -21.78 -48.87 2.49
N LEU A 848 -21.99 -49.15 3.77
CA LEU A 848 -20.98 -49.68 4.69
C LEU A 848 -21.39 -51.06 5.19
N PRO A 849 -20.44 -51.94 5.52
CA PRO A 849 -20.76 -53.19 6.19
C PRO A 849 -21.28 -52.93 7.61
N LYS A 850 -22.15 -53.80 8.10
CA LYS A 850 -22.51 -53.86 9.53
C LYS A 850 -21.26 -54.06 10.39
N GLY A 851 -21.11 -53.25 11.43
CA GLY A 851 -19.99 -53.34 12.37
C GLY A 851 -19.28 -52.01 12.57
N ASP A 852 -17.97 -52.07 12.74
CA ASP A 852 -17.12 -50.93 13.10
C ASP A 852 -16.55 -50.28 11.84
N PHE A 853 -16.59 -48.95 11.79
CA PHE A 853 -16.05 -48.13 10.70
C PHE A 853 -15.85 -46.70 11.18
N THR A 854 -15.19 -45.85 10.39
CA THR A 854 -14.95 -44.45 10.75
C THR A 854 -15.71 -43.52 9.82
N LEU A 855 -16.44 -42.56 10.38
CA LEU A 855 -16.94 -41.42 9.63
C LEU A 855 -15.84 -40.35 9.57
N SER A 856 -15.38 -40.04 8.36
CA SER A 856 -14.29 -39.09 8.13
C SER A 856 -14.78 -37.90 7.31
N PHE A 857 -14.41 -36.68 7.72
CA PHE A 857 -14.70 -35.45 7.00
C PHE A 857 -13.40 -34.72 6.74
N ASN A 858 -13.09 -34.47 5.47
CA ASN A 858 -11.94 -33.66 5.08
C ASN A 858 -12.40 -32.23 4.79
N TYR A 859 -11.67 -31.26 5.32
CA TYR A 859 -11.97 -29.85 5.18
C TYR A 859 -10.69 -29.02 5.06
N SER A 860 -10.84 -27.79 4.60
CA SER A 860 -9.76 -26.83 4.49
C SER A 860 -10.30 -25.42 4.64
N ASP A 861 -9.46 -24.55 5.18
CA ASP A 861 -9.68 -23.11 5.21
C ASP A 861 -8.30 -22.47 4.97
N ASN A 862 -8.18 -21.63 3.94
CA ASN A 862 -6.91 -21.04 3.53
C ASN A 862 -6.70 -19.65 4.13
N GLU A 863 -7.74 -19.13 4.79
CA GLU A 863 -7.83 -17.78 5.30
C GLU A 863 -7.47 -17.74 6.80
N SER A 864 -8.47 -17.80 7.70
CA SER A 864 -8.23 -17.75 9.15
C SER A 864 -7.81 -19.09 9.75
N GLY A 865 -8.05 -20.19 9.04
CA GLY A 865 -7.76 -21.55 9.48
C GLY A 865 -8.89 -22.12 10.33
N VAL A 866 -8.82 -23.42 10.61
CA VAL A 866 -9.92 -24.16 11.26
C VAL A 866 -9.79 -24.17 12.78
N ASP A 867 -10.88 -23.87 13.50
CA ASP A 867 -10.97 -24.11 14.95
C ASP A 867 -11.25 -25.59 15.22
N THR A 868 -10.19 -26.34 15.52
CA THR A 868 -10.25 -27.78 15.82
C THR A 868 -11.12 -28.14 17.02
N ASN A 869 -11.45 -27.20 17.91
CA ASN A 869 -12.32 -27.44 19.07
C ASN A 869 -13.81 -27.26 18.74
N SER A 870 -14.13 -26.73 17.57
CA SER A 870 -15.51 -26.42 17.17
C SER A 870 -16.26 -27.58 16.49
N SER A 871 -15.55 -28.68 16.20
CA SER A 871 -16.06 -29.81 15.42
C SER A 871 -17.18 -30.56 16.15
N THR A 872 -18.36 -30.66 15.55
CA THR A 872 -19.49 -31.40 16.10
C THR A 872 -20.13 -32.33 15.07
N ILE A 873 -20.67 -33.46 15.52
CA ILE A 873 -21.43 -34.39 14.70
C ILE A 873 -22.65 -34.89 15.44
N SER A 874 -23.77 -35.04 14.73
CA SER A 874 -24.96 -35.77 15.19
C SER A 874 -25.27 -36.90 14.22
N LEU A 875 -25.87 -37.98 14.71
CA LEU A 875 -26.21 -39.17 13.94
C LEU A 875 -27.65 -39.58 14.22
N GLN A 876 -28.45 -39.84 13.18
CA GLN A 876 -29.85 -40.23 13.31
C GLN A 876 -30.15 -41.44 12.47
N LYS A 877 -30.98 -42.35 12.99
CA LYS A 877 -31.48 -43.51 12.25
C LYS A 877 -32.87 -43.23 11.68
N TRP A 878 -33.11 -43.67 10.44
CA TRP A 878 -34.42 -43.60 9.80
C TRP A 878 -35.40 -44.59 10.43
N ASN A 879 -36.65 -44.18 10.63
CA ASN A 879 -37.68 -45.03 11.25
C ASN A 879 -38.51 -45.87 10.25
N GLY A 880 -38.28 -45.73 8.95
CA GLY A 880 -39.00 -46.45 7.89
C GLY A 880 -40.29 -45.78 7.38
N VAL A 881 -40.81 -44.75 8.06
CA VAL A 881 -42.12 -44.12 7.75
C VAL A 881 -42.08 -42.59 7.59
N GLY A 882 -40.94 -42.02 7.19
CA GLY A 882 -40.87 -40.60 6.83
C GLY A 882 -40.16 -39.69 7.83
N ALA A 883 -39.68 -40.20 8.97
CA ALA A 883 -39.01 -39.37 9.98
C ALA A 883 -37.66 -39.92 10.45
N TRP A 884 -36.75 -39.00 10.74
CA TRP A 884 -35.48 -39.27 11.41
C TRP A 884 -35.69 -39.32 12.93
N GLY A 885 -35.06 -40.28 13.61
CA GLY A 885 -35.06 -40.35 15.07
C GLY A 885 -34.24 -39.24 15.75
N GLY A 886 -34.13 -39.32 17.08
CA GLY A 886 -33.23 -38.46 17.86
C GLY A 886 -31.75 -38.73 17.58
N ASP A 887 -30.88 -37.87 18.09
CA ASP A 887 -29.43 -38.05 17.98
C ASP A 887 -28.98 -39.27 18.77
N ILE A 888 -28.45 -40.26 18.07
CA ILE A 888 -27.92 -41.50 18.61
C ILE A 888 -26.38 -41.51 18.62
N ALA A 889 -25.71 -40.47 18.09
CA ALA A 889 -24.25 -40.41 18.01
C ALA A 889 -23.55 -40.75 19.34
N PRO A 890 -23.97 -40.22 20.52
CA PRO A 890 -23.29 -40.49 21.78
C PRO A 890 -23.23 -41.97 22.17
N SER A 891 -24.16 -42.80 21.68
CA SER A 891 -24.23 -44.23 21.99
C SER A 891 -23.41 -45.11 21.06
N TYR A 892 -22.99 -44.60 19.89
CA TYR A 892 -22.33 -45.40 18.85
C TYR A 892 -20.97 -44.85 18.42
N ILE A 893 -20.63 -43.60 18.75
CA ILE A 893 -19.29 -43.05 18.56
C ILE A 893 -18.39 -43.50 19.72
N ASP A 894 -17.25 -44.09 19.40
CA ASP A 894 -16.17 -44.24 20.37
C ASP A 894 -15.51 -42.89 20.63
N GLN A 895 -15.88 -42.28 21.78
CA GLN A 895 -15.41 -40.96 22.18
C GLN A 895 -13.89 -40.90 22.38
N LEU A 896 -13.25 -42.02 22.74
CA LEU A 896 -11.80 -42.09 22.96
C LEU A 896 -11.01 -42.15 21.65
N GLY A 897 -11.67 -42.55 20.56
CA GLY A 897 -11.07 -42.66 19.23
C GLY A 897 -11.25 -41.42 18.34
N ILE A 898 -11.92 -40.36 18.81
CA ILE A 898 -12.14 -39.14 18.03
C ILE A 898 -10.79 -38.47 17.75
N SER A 899 -10.53 -38.18 16.48
CA SER A 899 -9.33 -37.46 16.04
C SER A 899 -9.73 -36.30 15.14
N ILE A 900 -9.47 -35.07 15.59
CA ILE A 900 -9.78 -33.84 14.86
C ILE A 900 -8.46 -33.10 14.63
N THR A 901 -8.17 -32.78 13.37
CA THR A 901 -7.02 -32.00 12.94
C THR A 901 -7.47 -30.76 12.16
N SER A 902 -6.54 -29.93 11.73
CA SER A 902 -6.85 -28.75 10.90
C SER A 902 -7.41 -29.09 9.51
N SER A 903 -7.34 -30.36 9.08
CA SER A 903 -7.80 -30.78 7.74
C SER A 903 -8.76 -31.98 7.73
N GLN A 904 -8.94 -32.65 8.87
CA GLN A 904 -9.75 -33.86 8.94
C GLN A 904 -10.34 -34.09 10.33
N ALA A 905 -11.61 -34.47 10.40
CA ALA A 905 -12.27 -35.00 11.58
C ALA A 905 -12.68 -36.47 11.37
N ASN A 906 -12.27 -37.35 12.27
CA ASN A 906 -12.57 -38.77 12.27
C ASN A 906 -13.40 -39.13 13.51
N TYR A 907 -14.54 -39.77 13.28
CA TYR A 907 -15.47 -40.24 14.29
C TYR A 907 -15.64 -41.77 14.15
N PRO A 908 -14.89 -42.57 14.94
CA PRO A 908 -15.02 -44.03 14.91
C PRO A 908 -16.38 -44.47 15.45
N MET A 909 -17.06 -45.30 14.69
CA MET A 909 -18.35 -45.90 15.01
C MET A 909 -18.13 -47.34 15.46
N HIS A 910 -18.83 -47.77 16.51
CA HIS A 910 -18.82 -49.16 16.98
C HIS A 910 -20.19 -49.82 16.82
N THR A 911 -20.21 -51.05 16.31
CA THR A 911 -21.38 -51.95 16.29
C THR A 911 -22.64 -51.38 15.63
N LEU A 912 -22.50 -50.48 14.64
CA LEU A 912 -23.67 -49.87 14.00
C LEU A 912 -24.44 -50.95 13.21
N GLY A 913 -25.70 -51.13 13.58
CA GLY A 913 -26.57 -52.13 12.98
C GLY A 913 -27.06 -51.73 11.58
N TYR A 914 -27.74 -52.68 10.93
CA TYR A 914 -28.42 -52.47 9.65
C TYR A 914 -29.37 -51.25 9.66
N GLY A 915 -29.34 -50.44 8.60
CA GLY A 915 -30.35 -49.41 8.34
C GLY A 915 -29.85 -48.19 7.57
N LYS A 916 -30.75 -47.22 7.39
CA LYS A 916 -30.48 -45.89 6.80
C LYS A 916 -30.17 -44.86 7.88
N TYR A 917 -29.07 -44.14 7.72
CA TYR A 917 -28.55 -43.20 8.68
C TYR A 917 -28.30 -41.82 8.05
N ARG A 918 -28.43 -40.78 8.88
CA ARG A 918 -28.06 -39.40 8.55
C ARG A 918 -27.04 -38.92 9.56
N ALA A 919 -25.91 -38.38 9.09
CA ALA A 919 -24.97 -37.65 9.92
C ALA A 919 -24.93 -36.17 9.54
N ASN A 920 -25.03 -35.28 10.52
CA ASN A 920 -24.84 -33.83 10.32
C ASN A 920 -23.54 -33.41 11.01
N PHE A 921 -22.57 -32.99 10.22
CA PHE A 921 -21.28 -32.49 10.67
C PHE A 921 -21.22 -30.96 10.61
N SER A 922 -20.59 -30.33 11.60
CA SER A 922 -20.38 -28.89 11.68
C SER A 922 -18.96 -28.56 12.13
N ILE A 923 -18.35 -27.55 11.52
CA ILE A 923 -17.02 -27.04 11.86
C ILE A 923 -16.97 -25.52 11.68
N LYS A 924 -16.17 -24.83 12.49
CA LYS A 924 -15.92 -23.38 12.39
C LYS A 924 -14.47 -23.09 12.03
N ASP A 925 -14.26 -21.92 11.43
CA ASP A 925 -12.93 -21.31 11.37
C ASP A 925 -12.57 -20.61 12.70
N ILE A 926 -11.37 -20.02 12.76
CA ILE A 926 -10.88 -19.31 13.95
C ILE A 926 -11.69 -18.04 14.26
N VAL A 927 -12.29 -17.40 13.24
CA VAL A 927 -13.11 -16.19 13.43
C VAL A 927 -14.59 -16.46 13.73
N GLY A 928 -15.03 -17.72 13.67
CA GLY A 928 -16.36 -18.19 14.02
C GLY A 928 -17.33 -18.43 12.85
N ASN A 929 -16.90 -18.27 11.58
CA ASN A 929 -17.73 -18.65 10.44
C ASN A 929 -17.93 -20.16 10.43
N THR A 930 -19.18 -20.61 10.26
CA THR A 930 -19.57 -22.01 10.46
C THR A 930 -19.95 -22.68 9.14
N ARG A 931 -19.45 -23.91 8.91
CA ARG A 931 -19.85 -24.77 7.80
C ARG A 931 -20.52 -26.03 8.31
N ASN A 932 -21.68 -26.36 7.73
CA ASN A 932 -22.40 -27.60 8.00
C ASN A 932 -22.40 -28.53 6.76
N ARG A 933 -22.34 -29.84 6.96
CA ARG A 933 -22.51 -30.86 5.92
C ARG A 933 -23.35 -32.02 6.43
N GLU A 934 -24.45 -32.28 5.74
CA GLU A 934 -25.28 -33.47 5.92
C GLU A 934 -24.79 -34.58 4.99
N ILE A 935 -24.71 -35.81 5.49
CA ILE A 935 -24.51 -37.03 4.68
C ILE A 935 -25.55 -38.07 5.06
N ILE A 936 -26.09 -38.76 4.06
CA ILE A 936 -26.96 -39.93 4.23
C ILE A 936 -26.16 -41.16 3.83
N PHE A 937 -26.18 -42.21 4.63
CA PHE A 937 -25.48 -43.47 4.31
C PHE A 937 -26.27 -44.67 4.82
N TYR A 938 -25.90 -45.85 4.33
CA TYR A 938 -26.61 -47.09 4.60
C TYR A 938 -25.64 -48.11 5.17
N VAL A 939 -26.03 -48.73 6.28
CA VAL A 939 -25.32 -49.89 6.83
C VAL A 939 -26.04 -51.14 6.38
N ASP A 940 -25.33 -51.98 5.63
CA ASP A 940 -25.87 -53.17 4.99
C ASP A 940 -25.36 -54.46 5.63
N GLU A 941 -26.22 -55.46 5.62
CA GLU A 941 -25.97 -56.79 6.11
C GLU A 941 -26.55 -57.76 5.10
N ILE A 942 -25.70 -58.40 4.30
CA ILE A 942 -26.17 -59.37 3.31
C ILE A 942 -26.66 -60.62 4.05
N THR A 943 -27.94 -60.93 3.90
CA THR A 943 -28.54 -62.15 4.47
C THR A 943 -28.83 -63.14 3.37
N TRP A 944 -28.47 -64.40 3.60
CA TRP A 944 -28.64 -65.50 2.67
C TRP A 944 -29.54 -66.57 3.28
N ASN A 945 -30.57 -67.01 2.56
CA ASN A 945 -31.46 -68.09 2.95
C ASN A 945 -31.54 -69.11 1.81
N ILE A 946 -31.39 -70.40 2.11
CA ILE A 946 -31.50 -71.50 1.14
C ILE A 946 -32.59 -72.47 1.59
N SER A 947 -33.43 -72.94 0.66
CA SER A 947 -34.54 -73.87 0.94
C SER A 947 -34.07 -75.27 1.38
N ARG A 948 -32.76 -75.52 1.30
CA ARG A 948 -32.08 -76.78 1.65
C ARG A 948 -31.03 -76.51 2.73
N PRO A 949 -31.39 -76.61 4.03
CA PRO A 949 -30.51 -76.27 5.13
C PRO A 949 -29.33 -77.25 5.30
N ASP A 950 -29.38 -78.40 4.63
CA ASP A 950 -28.27 -79.35 4.49
C ASP A 950 -27.09 -78.78 3.69
N ILE A 951 -27.30 -77.70 2.93
CA ILE A 951 -26.27 -77.01 2.16
C ILE A 951 -25.75 -75.81 2.95
N ALA A 952 -24.47 -75.85 3.35
CA ALA A 952 -23.82 -74.73 4.01
C ALA A 952 -23.37 -73.66 3.01
N ILE A 953 -23.59 -72.40 3.37
CA ILE A 953 -23.15 -71.24 2.59
C ILE A 953 -21.67 -71.00 2.91
N ASN A 954 -20.82 -70.89 1.87
CA ASN A 954 -19.37 -70.71 1.97
C ASN A 954 -18.52 -71.93 2.42
N GLU A 955 -19.07 -73.14 2.34
CA GLU A 955 -18.31 -74.38 2.51
C GLU A 955 -18.57 -75.35 1.36
N ALA A 956 -17.50 -75.85 0.72
CA ALA A 956 -17.62 -76.94 -0.25
C ALA A 956 -17.90 -78.25 0.51
N LYS A 957 -19.12 -78.80 0.39
CA LYS A 957 -19.46 -80.12 0.94
C LYS A 957 -19.77 -81.10 -0.18
N ALA A 958 -19.27 -82.32 -0.02
CA ALA A 958 -19.52 -83.45 -0.89
C ALA A 958 -20.94 -83.98 -0.66
N PHE A 959 -21.79 -83.97 -1.68
CA PHE A 959 -23.13 -84.56 -1.62
C PHE A 959 -23.27 -85.62 -2.69
N THR A 960 -23.70 -86.83 -2.31
CA THR A 960 -24.08 -87.89 -3.25
C THR A 960 -25.54 -87.67 -3.61
N HIS A 961 -25.83 -87.14 -4.81
CA HIS A 961 -27.19 -86.76 -5.20
C HIS A 961 -27.70 -87.62 -6.36
N SER A 962 -28.93 -88.13 -6.23
CA SER A 962 -29.67 -88.73 -7.34
C SER A 962 -30.44 -87.63 -8.05
N PHE A 963 -30.23 -87.43 -9.36
CA PHE A 963 -30.91 -86.38 -10.14
C PHE A 963 -32.42 -86.67 -10.29
N SER A 964 -33.21 -86.39 -9.25
CA SER A 964 -34.66 -86.21 -9.33
C SER A 964 -35.00 -84.70 -9.39
N ASP A 965 -36.25 -84.36 -9.70
CA ASP A 965 -36.75 -83.01 -10.07
C ASP A 965 -36.59 -81.86 -9.04
N ASP A 966 -35.73 -81.97 -8.03
CA ASP A 966 -35.67 -81.04 -6.90
C ASP A 966 -35.09 -79.66 -7.27
N GLU A 967 -35.86 -78.60 -6.99
CA GLU A 967 -35.50 -77.19 -7.21
C GLU A 967 -34.95 -76.56 -5.92
N ILE A 968 -33.75 -76.00 -5.96
CA ILE A 968 -33.14 -75.25 -4.84
C ILE A 968 -33.54 -73.79 -4.95
N THR A 969 -34.14 -73.21 -3.91
CA THR A 969 -34.44 -71.79 -3.84
C THR A 969 -33.43 -71.07 -2.95
N LEU A 970 -32.76 -70.07 -3.49
CA LEU A 970 -31.85 -69.18 -2.79
C LEU A 970 -32.43 -67.77 -2.73
N THR A 971 -32.58 -67.22 -1.54
CA THR A 971 -33.03 -65.85 -1.31
C THR A 971 -31.90 -65.03 -0.69
N ILE A 972 -31.55 -63.92 -1.34
CA ILE A 972 -30.50 -62.99 -0.92
C ILE A 972 -31.16 -61.65 -0.61
N GLN A 973 -30.84 -61.11 0.56
CA GLN A 973 -31.35 -59.82 1.02
C GLN A 973 -30.21 -58.84 1.28
N THR A 974 -30.26 -57.68 0.64
CA THR A 974 -29.24 -56.62 0.71
C THR A 974 -29.88 -55.26 0.46
N VAL A 975 -29.51 -54.21 1.19
CA VAL A 975 -29.98 -52.84 0.89
C VAL A 975 -29.43 -52.35 -0.43
N GLY A 976 -28.24 -52.77 -0.80
CA GLY A 976 -27.69 -52.47 -2.10
C GLY A 976 -26.28 -52.96 -2.33
N ALA A 977 -25.64 -53.65 -1.38
CA ALA A 977 -24.35 -54.27 -1.64
C ALA A 977 -24.43 -55.23 -2.83
N GLY A 978 -23.45 -55.14 -3.73
CA GLY A 978 -23.31 -56.07 -4.85
C GLY A 978 -22.95 -57.48 -4.36
N PHE A 979 -23.28 -58.49 -5.14
CA PHE A 979 -22.91 -59.87 -4.83
C PHE A 979 -22.78 -60.71 -6.10
N SER A 980 -22.01 -61.79 -6.01
CA SER A 980 -21.84 -62.75 -7.10
C SER A 980 -22.10 -64.17 -6.58
N LEU A 981 -22.80 -64.97 -7.39
CA LEU A 981 -23.14 -66.35 -7.10
C LEU A 981 -22.25 -67.27 -7.94
N TYR A 982 -21.55 -68.22 -7.32
CA TYR A 982 -20.64 -69.16 -8.00
C TYR A 982 -21.03 -70.62 -7.80
N LEU A 983 -20.79 -71.42 -8.83
CA LEU A 983 -20.80 -72.88 -8.79
C LEU A 983 -19.36 -73.41 -8.95
N LYS A 984 -18.96 -74.39 -8.12
CA LYS A 984 -17.63 -75.01 -8.20
C LYS A 984 -17.75 -76.53 -8.29
N ASN A 985 -17.21 -77.12 -9.35
CA ASN A 985 -17.06 -78.56 -9.48
C ASN A 985 -15.64 -78.98 -9.05
N ASN A 986 -15.51 -79.96 -8.15
CA ASN A 986 -14.21 -80.43 -7.67
C ASN A 986 -13.79 -81.79 -8.24
N THR A 987 -14.69 -82.60 -8.83
CA THR A 987 -14.34 -83.88 -9.49
C THR A 987 -15.35 -84.29 -10.57
N PRO A 988 -14.92 -84.94 -11.68
CA PRO A 988 -15.85 -85.47 -12.69
C PRO A 988 -16.77 -86.56 -12.11
N PRO A 989 -18.08 -86.55 -12.44
CA PRO A 989 -19.02 -87.58 -11.97
C PRO A 989 -18.66 -88.97 -12.51
N THR A 990 -18.72 -89.98 -11.65
CA THR A 990 -18.51 -91.38 -12.01
C THR A 990 -19.85 -92.13 -12.02
N ASN A 991 -19.99 -93.11 -12.92
CA ASN A 991 -21.03 -94.13 -12.76
C ASN A 991 -20.71 -94.93 -11.50
N GLY A 992 -21.71 -95.33 -10.70
CA GLY A 992 -21.56 -96.14 -9.47
C GLY A 992 -20.75 -97.44 -9.56
N THR A 993 -20.16 -97.77 -10.72
CA THR A 993 -19.15 -98.83 -10.93
C THR A 993 -17.70 -98.31 -11.05
N GLY A 994 -17.44 -97.02 -10.81
CA GLY A 994 -16.10 -96.42 -10.82
C GLY A 994 -15.56 -95.98 -12.19
N ASN A 995 -16.35 -96.11 -13.25
CA ASN A 995 -15.97 -95.61 -14.58
C ASN A 995 -16.28 -94.11 -14.68
N MET A 996 -15.29 -93.31 -15.09
CA MET A 996 -15.49 -91.90 -15.42
C MET A 996 -16.40 -91.80 -16.64
N ILE A 997 -17.38 -90.90 -16.59
CA ILE A 997 -18.18 -90.57 -17.76
C ILE A 997 -17.51 -89.40 -18.43
N GLU A 998 -17.21 -89.56 -19.72
CA GLU A 998 -16.53 -88.55 -20.52
C GLU A 998 -17.40 -87.31 -20.72
N ASP A 999 -16.75 -86.14 -20.72
CA ASP A 999 -17.37 -84.82 -20.89
C ASP A 999 -18.19 -84.76 -22.19
N TRP A 1000 -19.38 -84.14 -22.14
CA TRP A 1000 -20.28 -84.05 -23.30
C TRP A 1000 -19.66 -83.29 -24.47
N ASP A 1001 -19.51 -83.99 -25.60
CA ASP A 1001 -18.98 -83.47 -26.86
C ASP A 1001 -20.06 -82.92 -27.82
N GLY A 1002 -21.30 -82.82 -27.37
CA GLY A 1002 -22.46 -82.45 -28.19
C GLY A 1002 -23.19 -83.62 -28.87
N THR A 1003 -22.69 -84.86 -28.80
CA THR A 1003 -23.38 -86.04 -29.35
C THR A 1003 -23.45 -87.23 -28.40
N LYS A 1004 -22.58 -87.32 -27.39
CA LYS A 1004 -22.72 -88.18 -26.20
C LYS A 1004 -22.04 -87.53 -24.97
N GLY A 1005 -22.71 -87.56 -23.81
CA GLY A 1005 -22.15 -87.14 -22.51
C GLY A 1005 -23.11 -86.29 -21.67
N PHE A 1006 -22.68 -85.92 -20.46
CA PHE A 1006 -23.51 -85.18 -19.50
C PHE A 1006 -23.67 -83.70 -19.82
N GLY A 1007 -24.91 -83.25 -19.91
CA GLY A 1007 -25.27 -81.88 -19.54
C GLY A 1007 -26.68 -81.81 -19.03
N TYR A 1008 -27.10 -80.62 -18.65
CA TYR A 1008 -28.44 -80.37 -18.14
C TYR A 1008 -29.29 -79.83 -19.29
N ASP A 1009 -30.54 -80.28 -19.39
CA ASP A 1009 -31.53 -79.68 -20.27
C ASP A 1009 -32.44 -78.76 -19.45
N PHE A 1010 -32.70 -77.59 -20.02
CA PHE A 1010 -33.66 -76.62 -19.51
C PHE A 1010 -34.82 -76.61 -20.51
N ALA A 1011 -35.87 -77.39 -20.23
CA ALA A 1011 -37.14 -77.22 -20.93
C ALA A 1011 -38.32 -77.34 -19.95
N PRO A 1012 -39.18 -76.30 -19.79
CA PRO A 1012 -39.27 -75.05 -20.54
C PRO A 1012 -38.91 -73.83 -19.66
N TYR A 1013 -37.65 -73.36 -19.70
CA TYR A 1013 -37.29 -71.99 -19.30
C TYR A 1013 -36.18 -71.47 -20.22
N THR A 1014 -36.38 -70.29 -20.79
CA THR A 1014 -35.70 -69.73 -21.97
C THR A 1014 -34.28 -69.17 -21.71
N GLY A 1015 -33.44 -69.90 -20.97
CA GLY A 1015 -32.06 -69.52 -20.66
C GLY A 1015 -31.02 -70.34 -21.43
N SER A 1016 -29.94 -69.69 -21.87
CA SER A 1016 -28.81 -70.30 -22.59
C SER A 1016 -28.06 -71.33 -21.73
N VAL A 1017 -27.76 -72.50 -22.30
CA VAL A 1017 -26.97 -73.58 -21.67
C VAL A 1017 -25.52 -73.12 -21.46
N GLN A 1018 -25.05 -73.10 -20.20
CA GLN A 1018 -23.65 -72.82 -19.83
C GLN A 1018 -22.90 -74.07 -19.34
N LYS A 1019 -21.76 -74.36 -19.96
CA LYS A 1019 -20.94 -75.56 -19.74
C LYS A 1019 -20.30 -75.59 -18.35
N ILE A 1020 -20.40 -76.71 -17.63
CA ILE A 1020 -19.61 -76.94 -16.41
C ILE A 1020 -18.24 -77.51 -16.81
N ASN A 1021 -17.20 -76.68 -16.84
CA ASN A 1021 -15.81 -77.12 -16.93
C ASN A 1021 -15.17 -77.15 -15.52
N ASN A 1022 -13.96 -77.69 -15.36
CA ASN A 1022 -13.19 -77.77 -14.10
C ASN A 1022 -12.81 -76.40 -13.44
N SER A 1023 -13.58 -75.34 -13.64
CA SER A 1023 -13.34 -73.97 -13.19
C SER A 1023 -14.57 -73.40 -12.48
N ASN A 1024 -14.41 -72.44 -11.56
CA ASN A 1024 -15.53 -71.74 -10.91
C ASN A 1024 -16.41 -71.02 -11.95
N ILE A 1025 -17.73 -71.17 -11.87
CA ILE A 1025 -18.69 -70.57 -12.81
C ILE A 1025 -19.53 -69.53 -12.08
N VAL A 1026 -19.55 -68.29 -12.58
CA VAL A 1026 -20.47 -67.25 -12.11
C VAL A 1026 -21.86 -67.54 -12.67
N LEU A 1027 -22.81 -67.89 -11.80
CA LEU A 1027 -24.20 -68.12 -12.20
C LEU A 1027 -24.94 -66.79 -12.38
N VAL A 1028 -24.73 -65.85 -11.44
CA VAL A 1028 -25.34 -64.51 -11.45
C VAL A 1028 -24.36 -63.54 -10.80
N SER A 1029 -24.27 -62.32 -11.33
CA SER A 1029 -23.66 -61.19 -10.64
C SER A 1029 -24.66 -60.06 -10.59
N GLN A 1030 -24.89 -59.51 -9.39
CA GLN A 1030 -25.81 -58.41 -9.15
C GLN A 1030 -25.00 -57.17 -8.77
N ASN A 1031 -25.06 -56.14 -9.62
CA ASN A 1031 -24.47 -54.83 -9.34
C ASN A 1031 -25.21 -54.12 -8.21
N LYS A 1032 -24.52 -53.15 -7.59
CA LYS A 1032 -24.99 -52.30 -6.49
C LYS A 1032 -26.29 -51.55 -6.87
N ASN A 1033 -27.44 -52.10 -6.49
CA ASN A 1033 -28.75 -51.48 -6.65
C ASN A 1033 -29.26 -51.02 -5.28
N LEU A 1034 -28.97 -49.76 -4.93
CA LEU A 1034 -29.33 -49.20 -3.62
C LEU A 1034 -30.84 -48.98 -3.51
N ASN A 1035 -31.45 -49.54 -2.47
CA ASN A 1035 -32.80 -49.20 -2.04
C ASN A 1035 -32.77 -48.00 -1.08
N THR A 1036 -33.16 -46.84 -1.59
CA THR A 1036 -33.04 -45.55 -0.87
C THR A 1036 -33.99 -45.42 0.31
N ASN A 1037 -34.97 -46.31 0.47
CA ASN A 1037 -35.82 -46.36 1.67
C ASN A 1037 -35.13 -47.06 2.86
N GLY A 1038 -33.98 -47.71 2.62
CA GLY A 1038 -33.20 -48.42 3.64
C GLY A 1038 -33.65 -49.85 3.92
N GLU A 1039 -34.61 -50.41 3.16
CA GLU A 1039 -35.06 -51.79 3.23
C GLU A 1039 -34.22 -52.73 2.34
N LYS A 1040 -34.14 -54.02 2.68
CA LYS A 1040 -33.36 -54.99 1.88
C LYS A 1040 -34.12 -55.33 0.60
N ASN A 1041 -33.50 -55.14 -0.55
CA ASN A 1041 -33.90 -55.78 -1.78
C ASN A 1041 -33.85 -57.30 -1.60
N THR A 1042 -34.86 -58.01 -2.09
CA THR A 1042 -34.93 -59.47 -2.00
C THR A 1042 -34.77 -60.08 -3.39
N TYR A 1043 -33.69 -60.82 -3.59
CA TYR A 1043 -33.40 -61.53 -4.84
C TYR A 1043 -33.64 -63.02 -4.62
N THR A 1044 -34.48 -63.64 -5.44
CA THR A 1044 -34.79 -65.07 -5.33
C THR A 1044 -34.38 -65.79 -6.60
N TYR A 1045 -33.54 -66.81 -6.44
CA TYR A 1045 -33.02 -67.64 -7.51
C TYR A 1045 -33.48 -69.08 -7.31
N LYS A 1046 -34.01 -69.68 -8.37
CA LYS A 1046 -34.39 -71.10 -8.42
C LYS A 1046 -33.36 -71.83 -9.27
N ILE A 1047 -32.71 -72.82 -8.70
CA ILE A 1047 -31.61 -73.56 -9.31
C ILE A 1047 -32.03 -75.01 -9.39
N LYS A 1048 -32.04 -75.58 -10.60
CA LYS A 1048 -32.29 -77.00 -10.85
C LYS A 1048 -31.06 -77.62 -11.51
N LEU A 1049 -30.67 -78.80 -11.07
CA LEU A 1049 -29.49 -79.52 -11.55
C LEU A 1049 -29.95 -80.84 -12.19
N GLY A 1050 -29.38 -81.20 -13.35
CA GLY A 1050 -29.74 -82.42 -14.06
C GLY A 1050 -28.56 -83.00 -14.85
N ALA A 1051 -28.70 -84.25 -15.28
CA ALA A 1051 -27.69 -84.97 -16.06
C ALA A 1051 -28.34 -85.71 -17.26
N TYR A 1052 -27.82 -85.50 -18.47
CA TYR A 1052 -28.29 -86.12 -19.71
C TYR A 1052 -27.52 -87.42 -20.01
N THR A 1053 -28.23 -88.50 -20.36
CA THR A 1053 -27.60 -89.80 -20.66
C THR A 1053 -28.09 -90.35 -22.01
N ASN A 1054 -27.16 -90.89 -22.81
CA ASN A 1054 -27.41 -91.46 -24.14
C ASN A 1054 -27.68 -92.98 -24.06
N TYR A 1055 -28.59 -93.50 -24.92
CA TYR A 1055 -29.03 -94.89 -25.12
C TYR A 1055 -27.98 -96.02 -25.11
N SER A 1056 -26.68 -95.73 -25.13
CA SER A 1056 -25.62 -96.73 -24.95
C SER A 1056 -25.18 -96.95 -23.49
N HIS A 1057 -25.75 -96.21 -22.53
CA HIS A 1057 -25.62 -96.46 -21.10
C HIS A 1057 -27.01 -96.46 -20.45
N SER A 1058 -27.36 -97.53 -19.73
CA SER A 1058 -28.63 -97.62 -19.00
C SER A 1058 -28.71 -96.58 -17.88
N SER A 1059 -29.91 -96.07 -17.62
CA SER A 1059 -30.24 -95.25 -16.44
C SER A 1059 -29.67 -95.87 -15.17
N GLY A 1060 -28.88 -95.11 -14.41
CA GLY A 1060 -28.29 -95.54 -13.15
C GLY A 1060 -27.96 -94.37 -12.23
N ASN A 1061 -27.71 -94.65 -10.96
CA ASN A 1061 -27.31 -93.63 -9.99
C ASN A 1061 -25.87 -93.19 -10.28
N TYR A 1062 -25.68 -91.89 -10.55
CA TYR A 1062 -24.37 -91.28 -10.79
C TYR A 1062 -23.91 -90.56 -9.52
N ASN A 1063 -22.66 -90.77 -9.15
CA ASN A 1063 -22.07 -90.13 -7.97
C ASN A 1063 -21.09 -89.05 -8.45
N GLY A 1064 -21.40 -87.79 -8.15
CA GLY A 1064 -20.52 -86.65 -8.38
C GLY A 1064 -20.65 -85.64 -7.26
N GLU A 1065 -19.55 -84.98 -6.89
CA GLU A 1065 -19.53 -83.95 -5.85
C GLU A 1065 -19.71 -82.56 -6.49
N LEU A 1066 -20.83 -81.90 -6.19
CA LEU A 1066 -21.10 -80.51 -6.61
C LEU A 1066 -21.03 -79.58 -5.39
N GLY A 1067 -20.07 -78.66 -5.40
CA GLY A 1067 -19.91 -77.63 -4.36
C GLY A 1067 -20.49 -76.28 -4.79
N PHE A 1068 -21.24 -75.63 -3.92
CA PHE A 1068 -21.72 -74.25 -4.12
C PHE A 1068 -20.91 -73.33 -3.21
N ILE A 1069 -20.36 -72.24 -3.76
CA ILE A 1069 -19.70 -71.20 -2.96
C ILE A 1069 -20.38 -69.86 -3.29
N PHE A 1070 -20.85 -69.18 -2.25
CA PHE A 1070 -21.66 -67.96 -2.36
C PHE A 1070 -20.86 -66.77 -1.81
N SER A 1071 -20.00 -66.15 -2.60
CA SER A 1071 -19.22 -65.01 -2.12
C SER A 1071 -19.90 -63.68 -2.43
N SER A 1072 -20.17 -62.88 -1.40
CA SER A 1072 -20.44 -61.45 -1.56
C SER A 1072 -19.13 -60.68 -1.66
N GLU A 1073 -18.99 -59.80 -2.65
CA GLU A 1073 -17.96 -58.77 -2.64
C GLU A 1073 -18.59 -57.46 -2.20
N TYR A 1074 -18.18 -56.96 -1.03
CA TYR A 1074 -18.36 -55.55 -0.72
C TYR A 1074 -17.30 -54.79 -1.52
N GLN A 1075 -17.67 -54.35 -2.72
CA GLN A 1075 -16.85 -53.41 -3.50
C GLN A 1075 -17.01 -51.99 -2.96
#